data_AF-A0A7C5IY89-F1
#
_entry.id   AF-A0A7C5IY89-F1
#
_cell.length_a   1.000
_cell.length_b   1.000
_cell.length_c   1.000
_cell.angle_alpha   90.00
_cell.angle_beta   90.00
_cell.angle_gamma   90.00
#
_symmetry.space_group_name_H-M   'P 1'
#
loop_
_entity.id
_entity.type
_entity.pdbx_description
1 polymer ?
#
loop_
_entity_poly.entity_id
_entity_poly.type
_entity_poly.pdbx_seq_one_letter_code
_entity_poly.pdbx_strand_id
1 'polypeptide(L)'
;MLALLKNIREFLEEGQQEKASQIINGLRRILPVDRQTLERVRESIETGVRLTGYEEYVKKLVLEARAFLKMVITPRVVDEIAKSKEVSLKKGMATSISWLQTPIVYVQASGRASRMFAGGITHGASFLLVDDEKAFYSLRRKLGFMLGEASWAKFDVKAAEKWFRKIDEDRLLIKENREGRIVKRIKDFIRTALLIVESPTKARTISRFFGKPYKRKIGNITVFEVSTGDFLLNIVASMGHIYDLVVNEGFHGVKVEGGEFVPIFDFIRKCKNCGEQFAGLDFCPKCKGKEFHSKRELVEAMRKLALEVNSVFIATDPDIEGEKIAYDIYCSLYPMNRKVERLEFHEITKKAFLQAIRNRREINLRMVEAQLVRRIEDRWIGFELSQKLWRRFQNYKLSAGRVQTPVLGWIIERVNESRKKKKVLSAVLSNGLRVSIENPAIPFPPEQFSGYVGKLRAKIMDLKTEERTVNPPPPYTTDTLLRDASVKLGFSATKTMMLAQDLFETGLCTYYRTDSTTVSTAGISIAKEYIQDNYPSMFAPRRYLMEGAHECIRPTRALDVEQLKNMISLGILRFPKRLSSEHFQLYDLIFKRFIASQMREAKLLYQRFKVLIDGNQVLIENPVSVASEGFNLVSPIKIANPVEEGEYPLKFARLLYLPSARPYTQGEIIALMKERV
;
A
#
# COMPACT_ATOMS: atom_id res chain seq x y z
N MET A 1 -6.18 -25.84 -19.02
CA MET A 1 -6.43 -25.81 -17.56
C MET A 1 -5.94 -24.54 -16.90
N LEU A 2 -4.64 -24.20 -16.96
CA LEU A 2 -4.11 -22.98 -16.33
C LEU A 2 -4.85 -21.70 -16.76
N ALA A 3 -5.06 -21.50 -18.07
CA ALA A 3 -5.79 -20.34 -18.57
C ALA A 3 -7.23 -20.29 -18.04
N LEU A 4 -7.94 -21.43 -18.05
CA LEU A 4 -9.30 -21.52 -17.53
C LEU A 4 -9.35 -21.18 -16.03
N LEU A 5 -8.50 -21.81 -15.22
CA LEU A 5 -8.43 -21.56 -13.77
C LEU A 5 -8.18 -20.08 -13.44
N LYS A 6 -7.28 -19.41 -14.17
CA LYS A 6 -7.00 -17.99 -13.94
C LYS A 6 -8.22 -17.10 -14.25
N ASN A 7 -9.00 -17.44 -15.28
CA ASN A 7 -10.14 -16.62 -15.69
C ASN A 7 -11.40 -16.90 -14.87
N ILE A 8 -11.61 -18.14 -14.41
CA ILE A 8 -12.80 -18.45 -13.59
C ILE A 8 -12.62 -18.12 -12.11
N ARG A 9 -11.39 -17.87 -11.65
CA ARG A 9 -11.04 -17.76 -10.22
C ARG A 9 -11.91 -16.74 -9.48
N GLU A 10 -12.16 -15.59 -10.08
CA GLU A 10 -12.91 -14.50 -9.46
C GLU A 10 -14.40 -14.82 -9.23
N PHE A 11 -14.93 -15.84 -9.92
CA PHE A 11 -16.32 -16.29 -9.78
C PHE A 11 -16.48 -17.43 -8.76
N LEU A 12 -15.39 -17.87 -8.13
CA LEU A 12 -15.40 -18.95 -7.15
C LEU A 12 -15.63 -18.41 -5.73
N GLU A 13 -16.10 -19.27 -4.82
CA GLU A 13 -16.21 -18.93 -3.39
C GLU A 13 -14.83 -18.78 -2.74
N GLU A 14 -14.70 -18.01 -1.66
CA GLU A 14 -13.42 -17.62 -1.05
C GLU A 14 -12.46 -18.80 -0.81
N GLY A 15 -12.93 -19.89 -0.18
CA GLY A 15 -12.12 -21.10 0.03
C GLY A 15 -11.71 -21.82 -1.26
N GLN A 16 -12.52 -21.72 -2.32
CA GLN A 16 -12.20 -22.27 -3.63
C GLN A 16 -11.18 -21.38 -4.37
N GLN A 17 -11.21 -20.05 -4.18
CA GLN A 17 -10.25 -19.12 -4.77
C GLN A 17 -8.81 -19.38 -4.28
N GLU A 18 -8.65 -19.72 -3.00
CA GLU A 18 -7.36 -20.11 -2.42
C GLU A 18 -6.82 -21.39 -3.05
N LYS A 19 -7.64 -22.43 -3.11
CA LYS A 19 -7.27 -23.72 -3.73
C LYS A 19 -6.94 -23.55 -5.21
N ALA A 20 -7.73 -22.77 -5.95
CA ALA A 20 -7.44 -22.41 -7.33
C ALA A 20 -6.08 -21.70 -7.45
N SER A 21 -5.75 -20.79 -6.53
CA SER A 21 -4.46 -20.08 -6.51
C SER A 21 -3.27 -21.01 -6.27
N GLN A 22 -3.42 -22.01 -5.39
CA GLN A 22 -2.40 -23.04 -5.17
C GLN A 22 -2.14 -23.85 -6.44
N ILE A 23 -3.19 -24.33 -7.09
CA ILE A 23 -3.11 -25.09 -8.35
C ILE A 23 -2.50 -24.23 -9.47
N ILE A 24 -2.93 -22.97 -9.61
CA ILE A 24 -2.37 -22.02 -10.59
C ILE A 24 -0.86 -21.83 -10.37
N ASN A 25 -0.42 -21.72 -9.11
CA ASN A 25 1.00 -21.59 -8.79
C ASN A 25 1.79 -22.86 -9.10
N GLY A 26 1.24 -24.04 -8.81
CA GLY A 26 1.84 -25.31 -9.24
C GLY A 26 1.98 -25.38 -10.76
N LEU A 27 0.89 -25.12 -11.49
CA LEU A 27 0.86 -25.16 -12.96
C LEU A 27 1.81 -24.13 -13.59
N ARG A 28 2.06 -23.00 -12.93
CA ARG A 28 3.05 -22.00 -13.38
C ARG A 28 4.49 -22.50 -13.21
N ARG A 29 4.80 -23.29 -12.18
CA ARG A 29 6.16 -23.77 -11.89
C ARG A 29 6.63 -24.80 -12.90
N ILE A 30 5.70 -25.58 -13.47
CA ILE A 30 6.03 -26.58 -14.49
C ILE A 30 6.21 -25.95 -15.88
N LEU A 31 5.73 -24.72 -16.11
CA LEU A 31 5.80 -24.08 -17.43
C LEU A 31 7.13 -23.33 -17.65
N PRO A 32 7.77 -23.49 -18.83
CA PRO A 32 7.35 -24.33 -19.96
C PRO A 32 7.63 -25.83 -19.70
N VAL A 33 6.65 -26.69 -19.97
CA VAL A 33 6.85 -28.16 -20.04
C VAL A 33 7.15 -28.50 -21.50
N ASP A 34 8.14 -29.36 -21.73
CA ASP A 34 8.46 -29.85 -23.07
C ASP A 34 7.37 -30.82 -23.60
N ARG A 35 7.36 -31.00 -24.91
CA ARG A 35 6.33 -31.81 -25.58
C ARG A 35 6.40 -33.30 -25.20
N GLN A 36 7.60 -33.84 -25.00
CA GLN A 36 7.81 -35.25 -24.68
C GLN A 36 7.25 -35.59 -23.29
N THR A 37 7.51 -34.75 -22.30
CA THR A 37 6.92 -34.88 -20.95
C THR A 37 5.39 -34.84 -21.00
N LEU A 38 4.81 -33.95 -21.81
CA LEU A 38 3.34 -33.87 -21.96
C LEU A 38 2.75 -35.13 -22.61
N GLU A 39 3.40 -35.67 -23.62
CA GLU A 39 2.96 -36.92 -24.29
C GLU A 39 3.04 -38.11 -23.33
N ARG A 40 4.12 -38.26 -22.55
CA ARG A 40 4.24 -39.33 -21.54
C ARG A 40 3.22 -39.21 -20.42
N VAL A 41 2.94 -37.98 -19.96
CA VAL A 41 1.87 -37.73 -18.98
C VAL A 41 0.50 -38.10 -19.54
N ARG A 42 0.23 -37.78 -20.81
CA ARG A 42 -1.02 -38.13 -21.48
C ARG A 42 -1.18 -39.63 -21.62
N GLU A 43 -0.16 -40.31 -22.16
CA GLU A 43 -0.15 -41.77 -22.31
C GLU A 43 -0.36 -42.45 -20.96
N SER A 44 0.37 -42.03 -19.92
CA SER A 44 0.21 -42.53 -18.54
C SER A 44 -1.19 -42.33 -17.95
N ILE A 45 -1.93 -41.28 -18.35
CA ILE A 45 -3.32 -41.06 -17.94
C ILE A 45 -4.27 -41.98 -18.70
N GLU A 46 -3.99 -42.28 -19.96
CA GLU A 46 -4.82 -43.12 -20.84
C GLU A 46 -4.59 -44.62 -20.58
N THR A 47 -3.35 -45.05 -20.37
CA THR A 47 -2.94 -46.46 -20.24
C THR A 47 -2.69 -46.90 -18.79
N GLY A 48 -2.62 -45.96 -17.84
CA GLY A 48 -2.37 -46.26 -16.42
C GLY A 48 -0.91 -46.55 -16.05
N VAL A 49 0.03 -46.40 -16.99
CA VAL A 49 1.48 -46.58 -16.75
C VAL A 49 1.96 -45.67 -15.61
N ARG A 50 2.77 -46.19 -14.68
CA ARG A 50 3.35 -45.40 -13.59
C ARG A 50 4.50 -44.53 -14.08
N LEU A 51 4.45 -43.24 -13.77
CA LEU A 51 5.55 -42.31 -13.98
C LEU A 51 6.33 -42.14 -12.67
N THR A 52 7.55 -41.62 -12.76
CA THR A 52 8.39 -41.28 -11.60
C THR A 52 9.00 -39.89 -11.76
N GLY A 53 9.46 -39.31 -10.65
CA GLY A 53 10.15 -38.01 -10.66
C GLY A 53 9.27 -36.84 -11.14
N TYR A 54 9.82 -36.01 -12.03
CA TYR A 54 9.18 -34.78 -12.51
C TYR A 54 7.88 -35.05 -13.30
N GLU A 55 7.84 -36.11 -14.11
CA GLU A 55 6.68 -36.45 -14.94
C GLU A 55 5.47 -36.85 -14.08
N GLU A 56 5.69 -37.58 -12.98
CA GLU A 56 4.65 -37.92 -12.00
C GLU A 56 4.15 -36.67 -11.25
N TYR A 57 5.04 -35.74 -10.93
CA TYR A 57 4.65 -34.45 -10.34
C TYR A 57 3.75 -33.65 -11.29
N VAL A 58 4.10 -33.58 -12.59
CA VAL A 58 3.28 -32.94 -13.62
C VAL A 58 1.92 -33.65 -13.73
N LYS A 59 1.90 -34.99 -13.79
CA LYS A 59 0.66 -35.79 -13.84
C LYS A 59 -0.27 -35.50 -12.66
N LYS A 60 0.23 -35.56 -11.42
CA LYS A 60 -0.55 -35.28 -10.21
C LYS A 60 -1.19 -33.91 -10.25
N LEU A 61 -0.42 -32.90 -10.63
CA LEU A 61 -0.88 -31.52 -10.70
C LEU A 61 -1.94 -31.28 -11.79
N VAL A 62 -1.79 -31.93 -12.95
CA VAL A 62 -2.80 -31.89 -14.03
C VAL A 62 -4.09 -32.59 -13.60
N LEU A 63 -3.99 -33.75 -12.95
CA LEU A 63 -5.15 -34.49 -12.44
C LEU A 63 -5.88 -33.71 -11.33
N GLU A 64 -5.12 -33.10 -10.41
CA GLU A 64 -5.66 -32.22 -9.36
C GLU A 64 -6.39 -31.03 -9.98
N ALA A 65 -5.78 -30.34 -10.95
CA ALA A 65 -6.41 -29.24 -11.66
C ALA A 65 -7.70 -29.67 -12.37
N ARG A 66 -7.70 -30.85 -13.01
CA ARG A 66 -8.87 -31.40 -13.70
C ARG A 66 -10.00 -31.74 -12.72
N ALA A 67 -9.68 -32.41 -11.62
CA ALA A 67 -10.65 -32.78 -10.59
C ALA A 67 -11.26 -31.53 -9.95
N PHE A 68 -10.44 -30.54 -9.63
CA PHE A 68 -10.91 -29.28 -9.08
C PHE A 68 -11.82 -28.53 -10.07
N LEU A 69 -11.43 -28.42 -11.35
CA LEU A 69 -12.26 -27.78 -12.37
C LEU A 69 -13.63 -28.46 -12.53
N LYS A 70 -13.69 -29.80 -12.51
CA LYS A 70 -14.97 -30.55 -12.55
C LYS A 70 -15.85 -30.25 -11.34
N MET A 71 -15.25 -30.04 -10.17
CA MET A 71 -15.98 -29.73 -8.94
C MET A 71 -16.52 -28.30 -8.95
N VAL A 72 -15.75 -27.33 -9.44
CA VAL A 72 -16.11 -25.90 -9.34
C VAL A 72 -16.93 -25.35 -10.50
N ILE A 73 -16.86 -25.96 -11.69
CA ILE A 73 -17.67 -25.53 -12.85
C ILE A 73 -19.09 -26.06 -12.66
N THR A 74 -19.88 -25.33 -11.88
CA THR A 74 -21.30 -25.60 -11.63
C THR A 74 -22.18 -24.68 -12.49
N PRO A 75 -23.47 -25.00 -12.70
CA PRO A 75 -24.40 -24.11 -13.38
C PRO A 75 -24.42 -22.69 -12.78
N ARG A 76 -24.35 -22.59 -11.44
CA ARG A 76 -24.24 -21.31 -10.72
C ARG A 76 -23.03 -20.49 -11.16
N VAL A 77 -21.84 -21.11 -11.22
CA VAL A 77 -20.61 -20.41 -11.66
C VAL A 77 -20.71 -19.99 -13.13
N VAL A 78 -21.30 -20.83 -13.99
CA VAL A 78 -21.52 -20.48 -15.40
C VAL A 78 -22.47 -19.29 -15.54
N ASP A 79 -23.54 -19.22 -14.73
CA ASP A 79 -24.47 -18.08 -14.72
C ASP A 79 -23.81 -16.80 -14.20
N GLU A 80 -22.95 -16.89 -13.19
CA GLU A 80 -22.16 -15.73 -12.71
C GLU A 80 -21.16 -15.24 -13.77
N ILE A 81 -20.49 -16.16 -14.48
CA ILE A 81 -19.67 -15.80 -15.64
C ILE A 81 -20.51 -15.12 -16.72
N ALA A 82 -21.77 -15.55 -16.94
CA ALA A 82 -22.67 -14.95 -17.92
C ALA A 82 -23.07 -13.51 -17.59
N LYS A 83 -23.21 -13.21 -16.29
CA LYS A 83 -23.49 -11.86 -15.80
C LYS A 83 -22.27 -10.94 -15.85
N SER A 84 -21.06 -11.49 -15.93
CA SER A 84 -19.82 -10.71 -16.02
C SER A 84 -19.83 -9.72 -17.19
N LYS A 85 -19.28 -8.52 -16.95
CA LYS A 85 -19.00 -7.53 -18.00
C LYS A 85 -17.76 -7.87 -18.83
N GLU A 86 -16.97 -8.87 -18.44
CA GLU A 86 -15.66 -9.17 -19.04
C GLU A 86 -15.60 -10.48 -19.83
N VAL A 87 -16.52 -11.41 -19.55
CA VAL A 87 -16.50 -12.74 -20.16
C VAL A 87 -17.74 -12.94 -21.00
N SER A 88 -17.52 -13.38 -22.23
CA SER A 88 -18.59 -13.71 -23.16
C SER A 88 -18.87 -15.20 -23.15
N LEU A 89 -20.16 -15.53 -23.12
CA LEU A 89 -20.65 -16.89 -23.22
C LEU A 89 -21.53 -16.97 -24.46
N LYS A 90 -21.10 -17.77 -25.43
CA LYS A 90 -21.89 -18.12 -26.61
C LYS A 90 -22.53 -19.48 -26.37
N LYS A 91 -23.84 -19.49 -26.12
CA LYS A 91 -24.64 -20.71 -26.00
C LYS A 91 -24.96 -21.24 -27.41
N GLY A 92 -24.44 -22.42 -27.74
CA GLY A 92 -24.78 -23.22 -28.94
C GLY A 92 -25.05 -24.68 -28.54
N MET A 93 -24.86 -25.65 -29.44
CA MET A 93 -24.96 -27.11 -29.11
C MET A 93 -24.00 -27.52 -27.97
N ALA A 94 -22.88 -26.82 -27.82
CA ALA A 94 -22.04 -26.83 -26.63
C ALA A 94 -21.89 -25.38 -26.12
N THR A 95 -21.86 -25.20 -24.79
CA THR A 95 -21.61 -23.87 -24.21
C THR A 95 -20.14 -23.52 -24.45
N SER A 96 -19.89 -22.48 -25.24
CA SER A 96 -18.55 -21.98 -25.52
C SER A 96 -18.31 -20.69 -24.75
N ILE A 97 -17.17 -20.60 -24.06
CA ILE A 97 -16.78 -19.43 -23.29
C ILE A 97 -15.65 -18.74 -24.06
N SER A 98 -15.82 -17.46 -24.37
CA SER A 98 -14.81 -16.63 -25.02
C SER A 98 -14.33 -15.53 -24.07
N TRP A 99 -13.01 -15.42 -23.91
CA TRP A 99 -12.36 -14.41 -23.08
C TRP A 99 -11.08 -13.92 -23.76
N LEU A 100 -10.71 -12.67 -23.47
CA LEU A 100 -9.43 -12.14 -23.92
C LEU A 100 -8.27 -12.79 -23.15
N GLN A 101 -7.49 -13.60 -23.86
CA GLN A 101 -6.33 -14.32 -23.31
C GLN A 101 -5.24 -13.39 -22.77
N THR A 102 -4.86 -12.36 -23.52
CA THR A 102 -3.86 -11.38 -23.06
C THR A 102 -3.93 -10.04 -23.80
N PRO A 103 -3.95 -8.90 -23.08
CA PRO A 103 -3.83 -7.57 -23.69
C PRO A 103 -2.45 -7.30 -24.31
N ILE A 104 -1.43 -8.10 -23.99
CA ILE A 104 -0.05 -7.90 -24.48
C ILE A 104 0.03 -7.96 -26.01
N VAL A 105 -0.73 -8.87 -26.63
CA VAL A 105 -0.74 -9.02 -28.09
C VAL A 105 -1.23 -7.75 -28.77
N TYR A 106 -2.26 -7.10 -28.22
CA TYR A 106 -2.74 -5.81 -28.72
C TYR A 106 -1.66 -4.73 -28.61
N VAL A 107 -0.96 -4.63 -27.46
CA VAL A 107 0.14 -3.66 -27.28
C VAL A 107 1.27 -3.90 -28.27
N GLN A 108 1.64 -5.16 -28.50
CA GLN A 108 2.70 -5.51 -29.45
C GLN A 108 2.31 -5.19 -30.90
N ALA A 109 1.07 -5.45 -31.29
CA ALA A 109 0.57 -5.17 -32.63
C ALA A 109 0.44 -3.66 -32.86
N SER A 110 -0.25 -2.94 -31.98
CA SER A 110 -0.43 -1.48 -32.05
C SER A 110 0.91 -0.74 -31.96
N GLY A 111 1.83 -1.21 -31.11
CA GLY A 111 3.18 -0.64 -30.99
C GLY A 111 4.03 -0.75 -32.26
N ARG A 112 3.68 -1.60 -33.24
CA ARG A 112 4.39 -1.61 -34.53
C ARG A 112 4.13 -0.35 -35.36
N ALA A 113 3.01 0.34 -35.14
CA ALA A 113 2.64 1.57 -35.85
C ALA A 113 3.37 2.82 -35.33
N SER A 114 3.93 2.78 -34.13
CA SER A 114 4.61 3.90 -33.46
C SER A 114 5.98 3.45 -32.96
N ARG A 115 7.05 4.02 -33.52
CA ARG A 115 8.43 3.72 -33.14
C ARG A 115 9.19 4.96 -32.69
N MET A 116 10.22 4.71 -31.88
CA MET A 116 11.20 5.71 -31.48
C MET A 116 12.15 6.01 -32.65
N PHE A 117 12.48 7.29 -32.81
CA PHE A 117 13.48 7.78 -33.75
C PHE A 117 14.23 8.95 -33.10
N ALA A 118 15.20 9.56 -33.81
CA ALA A 118 15.97 10.66 -33.26
C ALA A 118 15.09 11.80 -32.74
N GLY A 119 13.93 12.08 -33.37
CA GLY A 119 12.98 13.13 -32.97
C GLY A 119 11.98 12.77 -31.86
N GLY A 120 12.18 11.65 -31.16
CA GLY A 120 11.28 11.18 -30.10
C GLY A 120 10.46 9.96 -30.54
N ILE A 121 9.16 9.94 -30.24
CA ILE A 121 8.26 8.83 -30.56
C ILE A 121 7.34 9.26 -31.69
N THR A 122 7.30 8.49 -32.77
CA THR A 122 6.37 8.74 -33.87
C THR A 122 4.92 8.46 -33.48
N HIS A 123 4.00 9.22 -34.03
CA HIS A 123 2.59 8.92 -34.02
C HIS A 123 2.32 7.62 -34.79
N GLY A 124 1.28 6.92 -34.36
CA GLY A 124 0.74 5.75 -35.02
C GLY A 124 -0.77 5.66 -34.74
N ALA A 125 -1.49 4.93 -35.60
CA ALA A 125 -2.91 4.69 -35.45
C ALA A 125 -3.17 3.18 -35.27
N SER A 126 -4.09 2.84 -34.37
CA SER A 126 -4.59 1.48 -34.19
C SER A 126 -6.11 1.53 -34.18
N PHE A 127 -6.73 0.87 -35.15
CA PHE A 127 -8.17 0.74 -35.26
C PHE A 127 -8.56 -0.65 -34.76
N LEU A 128 -9.53 -0.70 -33.84
CA LEU A 128 -10.07 -1.93 -33.30
C LEU A 128 -11.53 -2.06 -33.73
N LEU A 129 -11.84 -3.09 -34.50
CA LEU A 129 -13.21 -3.48 -34.77
C LEU A 129 -13.74 -4.24 -33.56
N VAL A 130 -14.86 -3.78 -33.00
CA VAL A 130 -15.49 -4.36 -31.81
C VAL A 130 -16.73 -5.13 -32.26
N ASP A 131 -16.66 -6.45 -32.19
CA ASP A 131 -17.75 -7.39 -32.43
C ASP A 131 -18.33 -7.97 -31.13
N ASP A 132 -17.57 -7.86 -30.03
CA ASP A 132 -17.94 -8.30 -28.68
C ASP A 132 -17.62 -7.20 -27.66
N GLU A 133 -18.67 -6.54 -27.15
CA GLU A 133 -18.56 -5.45 -26.19
C GLU A 133 -17.93 -5.87 -24.85
N LYS A 134 -18.16 -7.12 -24.40
CA LYS A 134 -17.57 -7.61 -23.14
C LYS A 134 -16.08 -7.88 -23.30
N ALA A 135 -15.69 -8.45 -24.43
CA ALA A 135 -14.27 -8.65 -24.75
C ALA A 135 -13.54 -7.31 -24.87
N PHE A 136 -14.16 -6.31 -25.51
CA PHE A 136 -13.63 -4.96 -25.60
C PHE A 136 -13.54 -4.29 -24.22
N TYR A 137 -14.56 -4.42 -23.39
CA TYR A 137 -14.55 -3.94 -22.01
C TYR A 137 -13.39 -4.54 -21.21
N SER A 138 -13.20 -5.86 -21.25
CA SER A 138 -12.09 -6.55 -20.58
C SER A 138 -10.72 -6.09 -21.10
N LEU A 139 -10.58 -5.93 -22.43
CA LEU A 139 -9.34 -5.41 -23.04
C LEU A 139 -9.02 -4.00 -22.54
N ARG A 140 -10.00 -3.09 -22.58
CA ARG A 140 -9.84 -1.71 -22.10
C ARG A 140 -9.44 -1.68 -20.63
N ARG A 141 -10.13 -2.44 -19.78
CA ARG A 141 -9.86 -2.49 -18.34
C ARG A 141 -8.45 -3.01 -18.06
N LYS A 142 -8.07 -4.14 -18.66
CA LYS A 142 -6.73 -4.74 -18.50
C LYS A 142 -5.61 -3.82 -19.03
N LEU A 143 -5.82 -3.16 -20.17
CA LEU A 143 -4.87 -2.17 -20.70
C LEU A 143 -4.76 -0.93 -19.82
N GLY A 144 -5.87 -0.46 -19.25
CA GLY A 144 -5.87 0.63 -18.27
C GLY A 144 -4.93 0.32 -17.10
N PHE A 145 -5.00 -0.89 -16.53
CA PHE A 145 -4.10 -1.30 -15.46
C PHE A 145 -2.63 -1.44 -15.87
N MET A 146 -2.37 -1.88 -17.11
CA MET A 146 -1.01 -2.07 -17.62
C MET A 146 -0.31 -0.78 -18.04
N LEU A 147 -1.02 0.06 -18.79
CA LEU A 147 -0.46 1.26 -19.43
C LEU A 147 -0.70 2.53 -18.61
N GLY A 148 -1.62 2.48 -17.63
CA GLY A 148 -2.05 3.62 -16.81
C GLY A 148 -3.10 4.47 -17.50
N GLU A 149 -2.83 4.94 -18.71
CA GLU A 149 -3.78 5.71 -19.51
C GLU A 149 -3.86 5.12 -20.93
N ALA A 150 -5.01 4.53 -21.24
CA ALA A 150 -5.39 4.13 -22.60
C ALA A 150 -6.73 4.81 -22.92
N SER A 151 -6.67 5.86 -23.76
CA SER A 151 -7.87 6.55 -24.22
C SER A 151 -8.44 5.83 -25.43
N TRP A 152 -9.75 5.56 -25.39
CA TRP A 152 -10.48 4.96 -26.48
C TRP A 152 -11.48 5.96 -27.02
N ALA A 153 -11.52 6.13 -28.33
CA ALA A 153 -12.49 6.97 -29.01
C ALA A 153 -13.26 6.13 -30.04
N LYS A 154 -14.54 6.43 -30.24
CA LYS A 154 -15.28 5.88 -31.39
C LYS A 154 -14.61 6.39 -32.67
N PHE A 155 -14.60 5.55 -33.71
CA PHE A 155 -14.02 5.92 -34.99
C PHE A 155 -14.77 7.11 -35.58
N ASP A 156 -14.02 8.11 -36.01
CA ASP A 156 -14.51 9.28 -36.73
C ASP A 156 -13.53 9.62 -37.85
N VAL A 157 -14.05 9.80 -39.07
CA VAL A 157 -13.23 9.99 -40.27
C VAL A 157 -12.42 11.28 -40.18
N LYS A 158 -13.03 12.38 -39.71
CA LYS A 158 -12.35 13.69 -39.59
C LYS A 158 -11.23 13.65 -38.56
N ALA A 159 -11.43 12.94 -37.44
CA ALA A 159 -10.38 12.71 -36.45
C ALA A 159 -9.26 11.84 -37.01
N ALA A 160 -9.59 10.76 -37.73
CA ALA A 160 -8.62 9.88 -38.35
C ALA A 160 -7.74 10.62 -39.38
N GLU A 161 -8.32 11.48 -40.23
CA GLU A 161 -7.56 12.33 -41.16
C GLU A 161 -6.52 13.19 -40.43
N LYS A 162 -6.87 13.79 -39.30
CA LYS A 162 -5.92 14.57 -38.48
C LYS A 162 -4.79 13.69 -37.93
N TRP A 163 -5.08 12.45 -37.55
CA TRP A 163 -4.06 11.51 -37.09
C TRP A 163 -3.12 11.11 -38.23
N PHE A 164 -3.66 10.79 -39.41
CA PHE A 164 -2.87 10.45 -40.58
C PHE A 164 -1.95 11.59 -41.01
N ARG A 165 -2.42 12.84 -41.00
CA ARG A 165 -1.56 14.01 -41.26
C ARG A 165 -0.34 14.07 -40.34
N LYS A 166 -0.52 13.90 -39.03
CA LYS A 166 0.60 13.86 -38.06
C LYS A 166 1.53 12.68 -38.28
N ILE A 167 0.97 11.51 -38.62
CA ILE A 167 1.76 10.32 -38.95
C ILE A 167 2.62 10.60 -40.18
N ASP A 168 2.05 11.17 -41.24
CA ASP A 168 2.76 11.50 -42.47
C ASP A 168 3.85 12.55 -42.24
N GLU A 169 3.57 13.58 -41.43
CA GLU A 169 4.57 14.57 -40.98
C GLU A 169 5.77 13.88 -40.29
N ASP A 170 5.52 12.94 -39.36
CA ASP A 170 6.58 12.17 -38.71
C ASP A 170 7.36 11.29 -39.70
N ARG A 171 6.68 10.68 -40.68
CA ARG A 171 7.34 9.84 -41.71
C ARG A 171 8.20 10.69 -42.65
N LEU A 172 7.76 11.89 -42.99
CA LEU A 172 8.54 12.87 -43.75
C LEU A 172 9.79 13.29 -42.99
N LEU A 173 9.66 13.65 -41.71
CA LEU A 173 10.80 13.99 -40.85
C LEU A 173 11.82 12.84 -40.77
N ILE A 174 11.38 11.60 -40.65
CA ILE A 174 12.27 10.43 -40.66
C ILE A 174 12.98 10.28 -42.00
N LYS A 175 12.26 10.47 -43.11
CA LYS A 175 12.81 10.37 -44.46
C LYS A 175 13.89 11.43 -44.69
N GLU A 176 13.57 12.69 -44.38
CA GLU A 176 14.50 13.82 -44.49
C GLU A 176 15.75 13.63 -43.62
N ASN A 177 15.60 13.08 -42.42
CA ASN A 177 16.72 12.76 -41.53
C ASN A 177 17.62 11.66 -42.13
N ARG A 178 17.02 10.59 -42.67
CA ARG A 178 17.78 9.52 -43.36
C ARG A 178 18.53 10.02 -44.60
N GLU A 179 17.94 10.97 -45.32
CA GLU A 179 18.55 11.60 -46.50
C GLU A 179 19.61 12.67 -46.14
N GLY A 180 19.88 12.90 -44.85
CA GLY A 180 20.90 13.86 -44.39
C GLY A 180 20.54 15.33 -44.64
N ARG A 181 19.28 15.63 -45.02
CA ARG A 181 18.83 16.99 -45.38
C ARG A 181 18.56 17.88 -44.17
N ILE A 182 18.54 17.32 -42.95
CA ILE A 182 18.25 18.09 -41.74
C ILE A 182 19.54 18.42 -40.98
N VAL A 183 20.07 19.63 -41.19
CA VAL A 183 21.27 20.13 -40.50
C VAL A 183 20.96 21.29 -39.52
N LYS A 184 19.73 21.87 -39.53
CA LYS A 184 19.44 23.10 -38.74
C LYS A 184 18.21 23.12 -37.83
N ARG A 185 17.25 22.19 -37.92
CA ARG A 185 16.03 22.21 -37.06
C ARG A 185 16.08 21.33 -35.81
N ILE A 186 17.09 20.48 -35.68
CA ILE A 186 17.16 19.45 -34.65
C ILE A 186 18.25 19.82 -33.64
N LYS A 187 17.89 20.53 -32.56
CA LYS A 187 18.76 20.69 -31.38
C LYS A 187 18.40 19.60 -30.38
N ASP A 188 19.34 18.70 -30.08
CA ASP A 188 19.32 17.65 -29.02
C ASP A 188 17.93 17.13 -28.61
N PHE A 189 17.43 16.13 -29.33
CA PHE A 189 16.07 15.62 -29.12
C PHE A 189 15.89 14.71 -27.90
N ILE A 190 16.89 13.91 -27.52
CA ILE A 190 16.79 13.01 -26.36
C ILE A 190 17.81 13.48 -25.34
N ARG A 191 17.34 14.18 -24.31
CA ARG A 191 18.20 14.63 -23.23
C ARG A 191 18.52 13.45 -22.33
N THR A 192 19.79 13.28 -21.98
CA THR A 192 20.17 12.30 -20.97
C THR A 192 19.92 12.90 -19.59
N ALA A 193 19.30 12.12 -18.70
CA ALA A 193 19.12 12.57 -17.33
C ALA A 193 19.39 11.43 -16.33
N LEU A 194 19.93 11.80 -15.17
CA LEU A 194 20.15 10.91 -14.03
C LEU A 194 19.01 11.10 -13.04
N LEU A 195 18.20 10.07 -12.81
CA LEU A 195 17.16 10.04 -11.79
C LEU A 195 17.67 9.30 -10.55
N ILE A 196 17.64 9.96 -9.40
CA ILE A 196 18.08 9.40 -8.12
C ILE A 196 16.88 9.28 -7.17
N VAL A 197 16.67 8.09 -6.62
CA VAL A 197 15.59 7.80 -5.65
C VAL A 197 16.13 7.21 -4.36
N GLU A 198 15.38 7.21 -3.26
CA GLU A 198 15.93 6.69 -1.99
C GLU A 198 16.12 5.16 -1.97
N SER A 199 15.22 4.39 -2.61
CA SER A 199 15.22 2.92 -2.47
C SER A 199 15.38 2.14 -3.80
N PRO A 200 16.04 0.96 -3.76
CA PRO A 200 16.16 0.08 -4.93
C PRO A 200 14.82 -0.44 -5.47
N THR A 201 13.80 -0.58 -4.63
CA THR A 201 12.46 -0.99 -5.08
C THR A 201 11.85 0.10 -5.94
N LYS A 202 11.87 1.36 -5.47
CA LYS A 202 11.37 2.54 -6.20
C LYS A 202 12.06 2.69 -7.55
N ALA A 203 13.39 2.53 -7.62
CA ALA A 203 14.15 2.56 -8.86
C ALA A 203 13.67 1.47 -9.86
N ARG A 204 13.45 0.24 -9.37
CA ARG A 204 12.93 -0.86 -10.18
C ARG A 204 11.48 -0.68 -10.59
N THR A 205 10.65 -0.05 -9.76
CA THR A 205 9.25 0.22 -10.09
C THR A 205 9.15 1.27 -11.19
N ILE A 206 9.85 2.40 -11.03
CA ILE A 206 9.83 3.50 -12.00
C ILE A 206 10.41 3.06 -13.35
N SER A 207 11.53 2.34 -13.35
CA SER A 207 12.11 1.81 -14.59
C SER A 207 11.18 0.87 -15.35
N ARG A 208 10.22 0.21 -14.68
CA ARG A 208 9.25 -0.67 -15.35
C ARG A 208 8.06 0.05 -15.97
N PHE A 209 7.84 1.33 -15.67
CA PHE A 209 6.79 2.13 -16.33
C PHE A 209 6.99 2.27 -17.83
N PHE A 210 8.24 2.16 -18.28
CA PHE A 210 8.67 2.34 -19.66
C PHE A 210 9.09 1.02 -20.32
N GLY A 211 8.71 -0.12 -19.73
CA GLY A 211 9.00 -1.45 -20.26
C GLY A 211 10.11 -2.18 -19.51
N LYS A 212 10.86 -3.03 -20.20
CA LYS A 212 11.97 -3.78 -19.61
C LYS A 212 13.24 -2.91 -19.64
N PRO A 213 13.79 -2.47 -18.50
CA PRO A 213 14.97 -1.61 -18.49
C PRO A 213 16.22 -2.38 -18.90
N TYR A 214 17.16 -1.68 -19.52
CA TYR A 214 18.55 -2.14 -19.61
C TYR A 214 19.23 -1.94 -18.24
N LYS A 215 20.20 -2.79 -17.91
CA LYS A 215 20.92 -2.73 -16.64
C LYS A 215 22.40 -2.63 -16.91
N ARG A 216 23.03 -1.58 -16.40
CA ARG A 216 24.49 -1.45 -16.34
C ARG A 216 24.98 -1.36 -14.90
N LYS A 217 26.23 -1.72 -14.67
CA LYS A 217 26.90 -1.55 -13.38
C LYS A 217 27.97 -0.48 -13.50
N ILE A 218 28.01 0.42 -12.53
CA ILE A 218 29.09 1.41 -12.38
C ILE A 218 29.61 1.28 -10.95
N GLY A 219 30.81 0.72 -10.82
CA GLY A 219 31.32 0.24 -9.54
C GLY A 219 30.33 -0.74 -8.89
N ASN A 220 29.88 -0.41 -7.68
CA ASN A 220 28.95 -1.21 -6.90
C ASN A 220 27.46 -0.83 -7.12
N ILE A 221 27.17 0.13 -8.01
CA ILE A 221 25.81 0.60 -8.29
C ILE A 221 25.20 -0.11 -9.49
N THR A 222 23.92 -0.49 -9.38
CA THR A 222 23.10 -0.89 -10.52
C THR A 222 22.35 0.32 -11.06
N VAL A 223 22.55 0.63 -12.35
CA VAL A 223 21.85 1.69 -13.07
C VAL A 223 20.82 1.05 -13.99
N PHE A 224 19.58 1.53 -13.92
CA PHE A 224 18.53 1.13 -14.85
C PHE A 224 18.37 2.18 -15.94
N GLU A 225 18.52 1.79 -17.19
CA GLU A 225 18.36 2.68 -18.33
C GLU A 225 17.03 2.46 -19.01
N VAL A 226 16.28 3.55 -19.19
CA VAL A 226 14.98 3.55 -19.84
C VAL A 226 14.80 4.79 -20.69
N SER A 227 14.13 4.65 -21.82
CA SER A 227 13.69 5.79 -22.63
C SER A 227 12.25 6.15 -22.31
N THR A 228 12.02 7.42 -22.04
CA THR A 228 10.68 7.97 -21.76
C THR A 228 10.01 8.59 -22.99
N GLY A 229 10.76 8.75 -24.08
CA GLY A 229 10.41 9.58 -25.22
C GLY A 229 11.23 10.87 -25.22
N ASP A 230 11.13 11.66 -24.14
CA ASP A 230 11.81 12.95 -24.00
C ASP A 230 13.23 12.83 -23.39
N PHE A 231 13.42 11.81 -22.54
CA PHE A 231 14.68 11.57 -21.84
C PHE A 231 15.15 10.13 -21.97
N LEU A 232 16.46 9.95 -22.10
CA LEU A 232 17.16 8.73 -21.74
C LEU A 232 17.52 8.79 -20.25
N LEU A 233 16.72 8.11 -19.42
CA LEU A 233 16.85 8.13 -17.98
C LEU A 233 17.80 7.04 -17.49
N ASN A 234 18.79 7.46 -16.71
CA ASN A 234 19.62 6.62 -15.87
C ASN A 234 19.05 6.63 -14.46
N ILE A 235 18.50 5.53 -13.97
CA ILE A 235 17.84 5.48 -12.66
C ILE A 235 18.72 4.74 -11.66
N VAL A 236 19.04 5.40 -10.54
CA VAL A 236 19.86 4.86 -9.44
C VAL A 236 19.18 5.07 -8.09
N ALA A 237 19.56 4.27 -7.10
CA ALA A 237 19.07 4.40 -5.73
C ALA A 237 20.19 4.84 -4.79
N SER A 238 19.93 5.84 -3.94
CA SER A 238 20.86 6.28 -2.89
C SER A 238 20.95 5.28 -1.72
N MET A 239 19.95 4.39 -1.60
CA MET A 239 19.78 3.44 -0.50
C MET A 239 19.71 4.16 0.86
N GLY A 240 18.87 5.18 0.96
CA GLY A 240 18.69 6.03 2.13
C GLY A 240 19.64 7.23 2.19
N HIS A 241 19.95 7.68 3.40
CA HIS A 241 20.91 8.75 3.67
C HIS A 241 22.32 8.40 3.18
N ILE A 242 23.06 9.43 2.74
CA ILE A 242 24.48 9.29 2.34
C ILE A 242 25.43 9.85 3.40
N TYR A 243 24.96 10.81 4.20
CA TYR A 243 25.69 11.44 5.29
C TYR A 243 24.94 11.28 6.62
N ASP A 244 25.68 11.32 7.73
CA ASP A 244 25.10 11.47 9.08
C ASP A 244 26.00 12.37 9.93
N LEU A 245 25.43 12.91 11.00
CA LEU A 245 26.10 13.81 11.91
C LEU A 245 27.20 13.07 12.68
N VAL A 246 28.42 13.60 12.63
CA VAL A 246 29.58 13.04 13.34
C VAL A 246 29.37 13.09 14.86
N VAL A 247 30.18 12.35 15.61
CA VAL A 247 30.07 12.27 17.08
C VAL A 247 31.27 12.88 17.81
N ASN A 248 32.38 13.10 17.11
CA ASN A 248 33.69 13.43 17.65
C ASN A 248 34.07 14.92 17.52
N GLU A 249 33.22 15.75 16.91
CA GLU A 249 33.49 17.17 16.69
C GLU A 249 32.45 18.06 17.35
N GLY A 250 32.88 19.21 17.89
CA GLY A 250 31.99 20.16 18.55
C GLY A 250 31.17 19.54 19.68
N PHE A 251 29.96 20.05 19.89
CA PHE A 251 28.99 19.46 20.82
C PHE A 251 28.16 18.39 20.09
N HIS A 252 28.57 17.14 20.24
CA HIS A 252 27.94 15.95 19.64
C HIS A 252 27.74 16.02 18.12
N GLY A 253 28.66 16.67 17.41
CA GLY A 253 28.63 16.83 15.95
C GLY A 253 28.30 18.25 15.45
N VAL A 254 28.10 19.21 16.35
CA VAL A 254 27.75 20.59 15.99
C VAL A 254 28.77 21.57 16.58
N LYS A 255 29.44 22.34 15.73
CA LYS A 255 30.33 23.43 16.16
C LYS A 255 29.54 24.71 16.36
N VAL A 256 30.09 25.60 17.17
CA VAL A 256 29.61 26.97 17.31
C VAL A 256 30.70 27.88 16.78
N GLU A 257 30.45 28.52 15.64
CA GLU A 257 31.41 29.41 14.96
C GLU A 257 30.69 30.74 14.66
N GLY A 258 31.25 31.86 15.10
CA GLY A 258 30.67 33.18 14.85
C GLY A 258 29.27 33.42 15.44
N GLY A 259 28.84 32.62 16.43
CA GLY A 259 27.48 32.66 16.98
C GLY A 259 26.46 31.79 16.22
N GLU A 260 26.89 31.09 15.17
CA GLU A 260 26.07 30.17 14.39
C GLU A 260 26.36 28.70 14.76
N PHE A 261 25.35 27.85 14.59
CA PHE A 261 25.47 26.40 14.78
C PHE A 261 25.81 25.72 13.45
N VAL A 262 26.98 25.10 13.39
CA VAL A 262 27.51 24.45 12.18
C VAL A 262 27.53 22.93 12.37
N PRO A 263 26.54 22.19 11.84
CA PRO A 263 26.50 20.74 11.94
C PRO A 263 27.49 20.07 10.97
N ILE A 264 28.24 19.10 11.47
CA ILE A 264 29.29 18.41 10.71
C ILE A 264 28.83 17.01 10.34
N PHE A 265 28.90 16.72 9.04
CA PHE A 265 28.44 15.48 8.45
C PHE A 265 29.60 14.72 7.81
N ASP A 266 29.61 13.40 7.97
CA ASP A 266 30.53 12.49 7.25
C ASP A 266 29.73 11.36 6.60
N PHE A 267 30.36 10.67 5.63
CA PHE A 267 29.76 9.55 4.93
C PHE A 267 29.35 8.45 5.90
N ILE A 268 28.13 7.95 5.73
CA ILE A 268 27.67 6.79 6.49
C ILE A 268 28.51 5.57 6.12
N ARG A 269 29.02 4.90 7.15
CA ARG A 269 29.77 3.65 7.08
C ARG A 269 28.94 2.55 7.72
N LYS A 270 28.98 1.35 7.16
CA LYS A 270 28.35 0.15 7.72
C LYS A 270 29.40 -0.92 7.98
N CYS A 271 29.57 -1.30 9.24
CA CYS A 271 30.54 -2.32 9.64
C CYS A 271 30.24 -3.68 8.98
N LYS A 272 31.25 -4.32 8.38
CA LYS A 272 31.10 -5.66 7.78
C LYS A 272 30.90 -6.76 8.83
N ASN A 273 31.47 -6.59 10.02
CA ASN A 273 31.45 -7.62 11.07
C ASN A 273 30.14 -7.64 11.86
N CYS A 274 29.63 -6.48 12.28
CA CYS A 274 28.46 -6.41 13.16
C CYS A 274 27.27 -5.60 12.60
N GLY A 275 27.41 -5.03 11.40
CA GLY A 275 26.33 -4.29 10.73
C GLY A 275 26.02 -2.89 11.28
N GLU A 276 26.74 -2.44 12.32
CA GLU A 276 26.57 -1.11 12.92
C GLU A 276 26.80 0.00 11.90
N GLN A 277 25.96 1.05 11.93
CA GLN A 277 26.11 2.24 11.09
C GLN A 277 26.69 3.39 11.90
N PHE A 278 27.66 4.10 11.34
CA PHE A 278 28.37 5.19 12.01
C PHE A 278 28.95 6.19 11.00
N ALA A 279 29.32 7.37 11.48
CA ALA A 279 29.95 8.44 10.70
C ALA A 279 31.08 9.11 11.52
N GLY A 280 32.14 9.59 10.87
CA GLY A 280 33.24 10.32 11.51
C GLY A 280 34.30 9.49 12.23
N LEU A 281 34.21 8.15 12.22
CA LEU A 281 35.17 7.24 12.86
C LEU A 281 35.80 6.27 11.86
N ASP A 282 37.06 5.92 12.06
CA ASP A 282 37.81 4.94 11.23
C ASP A 282 37.75 3.50 11.76
N PHE A 283 36.96 3.27 12.80
CA PHE A 283 36.66 1.95 13.35
C PHE A 283 35.21 1.89 13.81
N CYS A 284 34.65 0.68 13.81
CA CYS A 284 33.29 0.46 14.28
C CYS A 284 33.18 0.77 15.78
N PRO A 285 32.26 1.64 16.24
CA PRO A 285 32.15 2.00 17.65
C PRO A 285 31.80 0.81 18.54
N LYS A 286 31.07 -0.18 17.99
CA LYS A 286 30.56 -1.36 18.68
C LYS A 286 31.54 -2.52 18.79
N CYS A 287 32.12 -2.96 17.67
CA CYS A 287 33.01 -4.13 17.64
C CYS A 287 34.49 -3.78 17.40
N LYS A 288 34.82 -2.49 17.27
CA LYS A 288 36.18 -1.97 17.00
C LYS A 288 36.85 -2.46 15.71
N GLY A 289 36.10 -3.15 14.84
CA GLY A 289 36.60 -3.60 13.53
C GLY A 289 36.83 -2.42 12.58
N LYS A 290 37.84 -2.55 11.70
CA LYS A 290 38.23 -1.53 10.70
C LYS A 290 37.65 -1.76 9.30
N GLU A 291 36.93 -2.86 9.10
CA GLU A 291 36.29 -3.17 7.82
C GLU A 291 34.84 -2.68 7.77
N PHE A 292 34.55 -1.81 6.80
CA PHE A 292 33.23 -1.24 6.59
C PHE A 292 32.96 -0.95 5.11
N HIS A 293 31.68 -0.90 4.74
CA HIS A 293 31.23 -0.33 3.48
C HIS A 293 30.94 1.15 3.67
N SER A 294 31.45 2.01 2.79
CA SER A 294 31.21 3.46 2.86
C SER A 294 30.27 3.92 1.76
N LYS A 295 29.35 4.83 2.09
CA LYS A 295 28.54 5.56 1.10
C LYS A 295 29.36 6.47 0.19
N ARG A 296 30.65 6.69 0.48
CA ARG A 296 31.55 7.41 -0.41
C ARG A 296 31.64 6.79 -1.80
N GLU A 297 31.79 5.46 -1.89
CA GLU A 297 31.84 4.75 -3.18
C GLU A 297 30.57 4.98 -4.02
N LEU A 298 29.42 5.04 -3.34
CA LEU A 298 28.14 5.32 -3.96
C LEU A 298 28.11 6.75 -4.54
N VAL A 299 28.54 7.74 -3.76
CA VAL A 299 28.58 9.13 -4.20
C VAL A 299 29.57 9.33 -5.35
N GLU A 300 30.73 8.69 -5.33
CA GLU A 300 31.70 8.75 -6.42
C GLU A 300 31.14 8.17 -7.74
N ALA A 301 30.41 7.06 -7.67
CA ALA A 301 29.73 6.51 -8.85
C ALA A 301 28.58 7.41 -9.34
N MET A 302 27.82 8.06 -8.44
CA MET A 302 26.81 9.06 -8.83
C MET A 302 27.44 10.31 -9.46
N ARG A 303 28.62 10.75 -8.99
CA ARG A 303 29.38 11.86 -9.60
C ARG A 303 29.80 11.54 -11.03
N LYS A 304 30.31 10.32 -11.28
CA LYS A 304 30.62 9.85 -12.65
C LYS A 304 29.39 9.89 -13.55
N LEU A 305 28.26 9.37 -13.07
CA LEU A 305 26.99 9.44 -13.79
C LEU A 305 26.52 10.87 -14.07
N ALA A 306 26.68 11.78 -13.11
CA ALA A 306 26.28 13.18 -13.25
C ALA A 306 27.06 13.90 -14.37
N LEU A 307 28.31 13.49 -14.64
CA LEU A 307 29.12 14.00 -15.76
C LEU A 307 28.66 13.47 -17.12
N GLU A 308 28.03 12.29 -17.17
CA GLU A 308 27.55 11.67 -18.41
C GLU A 308 26.19 12.21 -18.89
N VAL A 309 25.48 12.98 -18.05
CA VAL A 309 24.09 13.38 -18.30
C VAL A 309 23.91 14.89 -18.43
N ASN A 310 22.88 15.33 -19.17
CA ASN A 310 22.55 16.74 -19.31
C ASN A 310 21.88 17.33 -18.05
N SER A 311 21.16 16.53 -17.27
CA SER A 311 20.42 16.99 -16.07
C SER A 311 20.32 15.90 -15.02
N VAL A 312 20.21 16.29 -13.76
CA VAL A 312 20.05 15.39 -12.61
C VAL A 312 18.70 15.67 -11.95
N PHE A 313 17.92 14.63 -11.72
CA PHE A 313 16.63 14.67 -11.08
C PHE A 313 16.68 13.89 -9.76
N ILE A 314 16.26 14.51 -8.67
CA ILE A 314 16.18 13.88 -7.37
C ILE A 314 14.72 13.64 -7.01
N ALA A 315 14.35 12.37 -6.86
CA ALA A 315 13.00 11.88 -6.62
C ALA A 315 12.91 11.09 -5.31
N THR A 316 13.45 11.66 -4.24
CA THR A 316 13.27 11.15 -2.87
C THR A 316 11.84 11.36 -2.38
N ASP A 317 11.47 10.68 -1.30
CA ASP A 317 10.16 10.80 -0.67
C ASP A 317 9.77 12.26 -0.36
N PRO A 318 8.47 12.61 -0.43
CA PRO A 318 8.01 13.99 -0.30
C PRO A 318 7.93 14.46 1.17
N ASP A 319 8.83 14.06 2.06
CA ASP A 319 8.88 14.50 3.45
C ASP A 319 10.17 15.29 3.77
N ILE A 320 10.26 15.84 4.99
CA ILE A 320 11.46 16.56 5.45
C ILE A 320 12.72 15.68 5.42
N GLU A 321 12.56 14.36 5.62
CA GLU A 321 13.66 13.40 5.57
C GLU A 321 14.17 13.23 4.13
N GLY A 322 13.26 13.00 3.17
CA GLY A 322 13.56 12.91 1.76
C GLY A 322 14.13 14.22 1.19
N GLU A 323 13.68 15.37 1.69
CA GLU A 323 14.24 16.67 1.30
C GLU A 323 15.68 16.85 1.81
N LYS A 324 16.00 16.40 3.03
CA LYS A 324 17.40 16.38 3.50
C LYS A 324 18.29 15.47 2.65
N ILE A 325 17.81 14.26 2.32
CA ILE A 325 18.55 13.34 1.45
C ILE A 325 18.78 14.00 0.08
N ALA A 326 17.76 14.70 -0.45
CA ALA A 326 17.90 15.42 -1.70
C ALA A 326 18.94 16.54 -1.63
N TYR A 327 18.95 17.30 -0.55
CA TYR A 327 19.95 18.33 -0.30
C TYR A 327 21.38 17.78 -0.25
N ASP A 328 21.58 16.65 0.43
CA ASP A 328 22.90 16.00 0.52
C ASP A 328 23.41 15.53 -0.83
N ILE A 329 22.52 14.94 -1.62
CA ILE A 329 22.82 14.50 -2.98
C ILE A 329 23.12 15.71 -3.87
N TYR A 330 22.32 16.78 -3.75
CA TYR A 330 22.54 18.03 -4.48
C TYR A 330 23.92 18.61 -4.19
N CYS A 331 24.29 18.80 -2.92
CA CYS A 331 25.62 19.30 -2.53
C CYS A 331 26.74 18.42 -3.08
N SER A 332 26.53 17.11 -3.12
CA SER A 332 27.51 16.14 -3.63
C SER A 332 27.69 16.19 -5.15
N LEU A 333 26.64 16.50 -5.90
CA LEU A 333 26.60 16.40 -7.36
C LEU A 333 26.64 17.75 -8.08
N TYR A 334 26.26 18.83 -7.42
CA TYR A 334 26.24 20.19 -7.99
C TYR A 334 27.58 20.61 -8.62
N PRO A 335 28.76 20.29 -8.03
CA PRO A 335 30.03 20.59 -8.68
C PRO A 335 30.27 19.83 -10.00
N MET A 336 29.63 18.67 -10.18
CA MET A 336 29.74 17.86 -11.41
C MET A 336 28.70 18.28 -12.45
N ASN A 337 27.50 18.67 -12.01
CA ASN A 337 26.40 19.09 -12.88
C ASN A 337 25.56 20.15 -12.18
N ARG A 338 25.44 21.35 -12.77
CA ARG A 338 24.69 22.46 -12.18
C ARG A 338 23.16 22.35 -12.33
N LYS A 339 22.67 21.46 -13.21
CA LYS A 339 21.23 21.27 -13.46
C LYS A 339 20.70 20.12 -12.59
N VAL A 340 20.61 20.36 -11.29
CA VAL A 340 20.05 19.42 -10.32
C VAL A 340 18.70 19.93 -9.85
N GLU A 341 17.64 19.19 -10.16
CA GLU A 341 16.25 19.58 -9.89
C GLU A 341 15.55 18.51 -9.04
N ARG A 342 14.58 18.92 -8.22
CA ARG A 342 13.79 18.06 -7.34
C ARG A 342 12.47 17.69 -8.02
N LEU A 343 12.13 16.40 -8.00
CA LEU A 343 10.87 15.84 -8.48
C LEU A 343 10.03 15.35 -7.29
N GLU A 344 8.82 15.88 -7.14
CA GLU A 344 7.92 15.50 -6.06
C GLU A 344 6.67 14.80 -6.60
N PHE A 345 6.35 13.63 -6.04
CA PHE A 345 5.11 12.92 -6.35
C PHE A 345 4.67 12.08 -5.15
N HIS A 346 3.36 11.95 -4.99
CA HIS A 346 2.72 11.33 -3.82
C HIS A 346 2.28 9.88 -4.07
N GLU A 347 2.51 9.37 -5.28
CA GLU A 347 2.24 7.98 -5.66
C GLU A 347 3.25 7.53 -6.72
N ILE A 348 3.66 6.26 -6.65
CA ILE A 348 4.61 5.70 -7.61
C ILE A 348 3.81 5.15 -8.81
N THR A 349 3.34 6.07 -9.66
CA THR A 349 2.64 5.78 -10.92
C THR A 349 3.33 6.49 -12.09
N LYS A 350 3.16 5.95 -13.31
CA LYS A 350 3.71 6.56 -14.53
C LYS A 350 3.20 7.99 -14.72
N LYS A 351 1.91 8.21 -14.44
CA LYS A 351 1.26 9.51 -14.54
C LYS A 351 1.87 10.53 -13.58
N ALA A 352 1.96 10.19 -12.30
CA ALA A 352 2.52 11.08 -11.29
C ALA A 352 4.00 11.39 -11.57
N PHE A 353 4.77 10.40 -12.02
CA PHE A 353 6.17 10.60 -12.41
C PHE A 353 6.33 11.56 -13.61
N LEU A 354 5.54 11.40 -14.67
CA LEU A 354 5.56 12.29 -15.83
C LEU A 354 5.10 13.71 -15.48
N GLN A 355 4.12 13.83 -14.58
CA GLN A 355 3.68 15.13 -14.04
C GLN A 355 4.79 15.80 -13.22
N ALA A 356 5.51 15.04 -12.39
CA ALA A 356 6.63 15.56 -11.61
C ALA A 356 7.78 16.05 -12.50
N ILE A 357 8.10 15.36 -13.60
CA ILE A 357 9.07 15.84 -14.61
C ILE A 357 8.66 17.18 -15.20
N ARG A 358 7.36 17.43 -15.40
CA ARG A 358 6.87 18.72 -15.91
C ARG A 358 6.93 19.81 -14.85
N ASN A 359 6.65 19.45 -13.59
CA ASN A 359 6.60 20.34 -12.44
C ASN A 359 7.86 20.20 -11.58
N ARG A 360 9.03 20.44 -12.19
CA ARG A 360 10.32 20.46 -11.50
C ARG A 360 10.41 21.65 -10.56
N ARG A 361 11.04 21.46 -9.41
CA ARG A 361 11.31 22.51 -8.44
C ARG A 361 12.74 22.45 -7.92
N GLU A 362 13.15 23.51 -7.24
CA GLU A 362 14.38 23.53 -6.46
C GLU A 362 14.17 22.85 -5.10
N ILE A 363 15.26 22.59 -4.39
CA ILE A 363 15.23 22.04 -3.04
C ILE A 363 14.68 23.09 -2.06
N ASN A 364 13.76 22.67 -1.20
CA ASN A 364 13.19 23.53 -0.19
C ASN A 364 14.09 23.57 1.05
N LEU A 365 14.88 24.63 1.17
CA LEU A 365 15.81 24.82 2.28
C LEU A 365 15.11 24.85 3.65
N ARG A 366 13.88 25.36 3.76
CA ARG A 366 13.14 25.37 5.03
C ARG A 366 12.82 23.96 5.53
N MET A 367 12.52 23.03 4.63
CA MET A 367 12.31 21.62 4.99
C MET A 367 13.62 20.95 5.42
N VAL A 368 14.75 21.32 4.79
CA VAL A 368 16.09 20.85 5.16
C VAL A 368 16.44 21.37 6.56
N GLU A 369 16.25 22.65 6.82
CA GLU A 369 16.44 23.28 8.13
C GLU A 369 15.59 22.61 9.21
N ALA A 370 14.31 22.36 8.93
CA ALA A 370 13.43 21.65 9.86
C ALA A 370 13.94 20.24 10.19
N GLN A 371 14.46 19.52 9.20
CA GLN A 371 15.09 18.21 9.41
C GLN A 371 16.38 18.32 10.23
N LEU A 372 17.22 19.32 9.95
CA LEU A 372 18.48 19.56 10.67
C LEU A 372 18.21 19.84 12.15
N VAL A 373 17.30 20.78 12.45
CA VAL A 373 16.92 21.12 13.83
C VAL A 373 16.41 19.89 14.55
N ARG A 374 15.50 19.12 13.94
CA ARG A 374 15.00 17.86 14.52
C ARG A 374 16.14 16.87 14.79
N ARG A 375 17.06 16.68 13.85
CA ARG A 375 18.18 15.74 13.99
C ARG A 375 19.14 16.15 15.10
N ILE A 376 19.43 17.44 15.22
CA ILE A 376 20.30 18.00 16.26
C ILE A 376 19.63 17.88 17.64
N GLU A 377 18.35 18.26 17.74
CA GLU A 377 17.57 18.16 18.98
C GLU A 377 17.54 16.71 19.50
N ASP A 378 17.19 15.76 18.63
CA ASP A 378 17.18 14.33 18.97
C ASP A 378 18.57 13.84 19.42
N ARG A 379 19.65 14.34 18.80
CA ARG A 379 21.03 13.97 19.16
C ARG A 379 21.40 14.52 20.52
N TRP A 380 21.24 15.82 20.76
CA TRP A 380 21.65 16.48 22.00
C TRP A 380 20.85 15.98 23.19
N ILE A 381 19.52 16.03 23.13
CA ILE A 381 18.66 15.58 24.23
C ILE A 381 18.88 14.08 24.45
N GLY A 382 18.95 13.31 23.36
CA GLY A 382 19.12 11.86 23.43
C GLY A 382 20.42 11.45 24.12
N PHE A 383 21.55 12.01 23.69
CA PHE A 383 22.87 11.66 24.24
C PHE A 383 22.99 12.10 25.71
N GLU A 384 22.61 13.33 26.04
CA GLU A 384 22.72 13.86 27.41
C GLU A 384 21.86 13.07 28.40
N LEU A 385 20.60 12.80 28.06
CA LEU A 385 19.73 12.01 28.94
C LEU A 385 20.20 10.55 29.05
N SER A 386 20.66 9.96 27.95
CA SER A 386 21.19 8.59 27.98
C SER A 386 22.43 8.48 28.86
N GLN A 387 23.37 9.43 28.79
CA GLN A 387 24.54 9.46 29.68
C GLN A 387 24.16 9.56 31.16
N LYS A 388 23.13 10.35 31.51
CA LYS A 388 22.61 10.39 32.88
C LYS A 388 22.06 9.04 33.32
N LEU A 389 21.32 8.33 32.45
CA LEU A 389 20.86 6.96 32.73
C LEU A 389 22.03 6.00 32.90
N TRP A 390 23.08 6.09 32.08
CA TRP A 390 24.25 5.22 32.17
C TRP A 390 24.96 5.41 33.50
N ARG A 391 25.14 6.65 33.99
CA ARG A 391 25.73 6.91 35.30
C ARG A 391 24.88 6.36 36.44
N ARG A 392 23.55 6.50 36.36
CA ARG A 392 22.62 6.06 37.42
C ARG A 392 22.44 4.54 37.49
N PHE A 393 22.34 3.88 36.33
CA PHE A 393 22.01 2.45 36.21
C PHE A 393 23.19 1.57 35.78
N GLN A 394 24.37 2.17 35.52
CA GLN A 394 25.58 1.48 35.07
C GLN A 394 25.37 0.62 33.81
N ASN A 395 24.49 1.07 32.91
CA ASN A 395 24.13 0.35 31.69
C ASN A 395 24.14 1.27 30.46
N TYR A 396 25.19 1.15 29.64
CA TYR A 396 25.41 1.94 28.42
C TYR A 396 24.45 1.61 27.26
N LYS A 397 23.56 0.62 27.42
CA LYS A 397 22.56 0.25 26.41
C LYS A 397 21.23 0.98 26.59
N LEU A 398 21.07 1.74 27.67
CA LEU A 398 19.86 2.52 27.91
C LEU A 398 19.84 3.74 27.00
N SER A 399 18.65 4.08 26.49
CA SER A 399 18.43 5.32 25.75
C SER A 399 17.29 6.10 26.39
N ALA A 400 17.42 7.41 26.33
CA ALA A 400 16.35 8.35 26.63
C ALA A 400 16.26 9.35 25.49
N GLY A 401 15.08 9.93 25.31
CA GLY A 401 14.84 10.90 24.25
C GLY A 401 13.55 11.65 24.51
N ARG A 402 13.41 12.82 23.86
CA ARG A 402 12.32 13.76 24.09
C ARG A 402 10.93 13.12 23.95
N VAL A 403 10.75 12.19 23.02
CA VAL A 403 9.48 11.49 22.79
C VAL A 403 9.40 10.15 23.54
N GLN A 404 10.51 9.40 23.62
CA GLN A 404 10.54 8.08 24.24
C GLN A 404 10.22 8.14 25.74
N THR A 405 10.77 9.15 26.45
CA THR A 405 10.63 9.27 27.91
C THR A 405 9.19 9.58 28.34
N PRO A 406 8.47 10.57 27.76
CA PRO A 406 7.06 10.82 28.08
C PRO A 406 6.16 9.62 27.76
N VAL A 407 6.36 8.97 26.61
CA VAL A 407 5.55 7.80 26.22
C VAL A 407 5.73 6.65 27.21
N LEU A 408 6.96 6.38 27.66
CA LEU A 408 7.20 5.40 28.72
C LEU A 408 6.51 5.80 30.03
N GLY A 409 6.51 7.09 30.37
CA GLY A 409 5.76 7.63 31.50
C GLY A 409 4.26 7.30 31.44
N TRP A 410 3.61 7.56 30.31
CA TRP A 410 2.17 7.25 30.13
C TRP A 410 1.89 5.76 30.26
N ILE A 411 2.78 4.90 29.76
CA ILE A 411 2.65 3.45 29.90
C ILE A 411 2.75 3.05 31.38
N ILE A 412 3.70 3.60 32.12
CA ILE A 412 3.87 3.32 33.56
C ILE A 412 2.65 3.77 34.35
N GLU A 413 2.16 4.99 34.10
CA GLU A 413 0.94 5.52 34.72
C GLU A 413 -0.26 4.61 34.46
N ARG A 414 -0.47 4.21 33.20
CA ARG A 414 -1.56 3.30 32.82
C ARG A 414 -1.42 1.91 33.46
N VAL A 415 -0.20 1.40 33.60
CA VAL A 415 0.05 0.14 34.31
C VAL A 415 -0.29 0.29 35.79
N ASN A 416 0.08 1.41 36.43
CA ASN A 416 -0.29 1.68 37.83
C ASN A 416 -1.82 1.78 38.01
N GLU A 417 -2.53 2.40 37.07
CA GLU A 417 -3.99 2.39 37.04
C GLU A 417 -4.55 0.97 36.89
N SER A 418 -3.98 0.16 35.99
CA SER A 418 -4.43 -1.22 35.76
C SER A 418 -4.30 -2.13 36.98
N ARG A 419 -3.40 -1.79 37.93
CA ARG A 419 -3.27 -2.51 39.20
C ARG A 419 -4.43 -2.23 40.15
N LYS A 420 -5.09 -1.07 40.04
CA LYS A 420 -6.32 -0.78 40.81
C LYS A 420 -7.44 -1.66 40.26
N LYS A 421 -8.15 -2.38 41.12
CA LYS A 421 -9.28 -3.23 40.72
C LYS A 421 -10.60 -2.49 40.94
N LYS A 422 -11.52 -2.61 39.98
CA LYS A 422 -12.92 -2.18 40.09
C LYS A 422 -13.84 -3.39 40.10
N LYS A 423 -14.93 -3.29 40.85
CA LYS A 423 -15.98 -4.31 40.87
C LYS A 423 -16.84 -4.14 39.62
N VAL A 424 -17.14 -5.22 38.92
CA VAL A 424 -17.99 -5.21 37.72
C VAL A 424 -19.01 -6.34 37.81
N LEU A 425 -20.30 -5.99 37.81
CA LEU A 425 -21.36 -6.97 37.67
C LEU A 425 -21.49 -7.31 36.19
N SER A 426 -21.16 -8.55 35.82
CA SER A 426 -21.32 -9.08 34.47
C SER A 426 -22.49 -10.04 34.45
N ALA A 427 -23.54 -9.70 33.70
CA ALA A 427 -24.77 -10.47 33.61
C ALA A 427 -25.15 -10.78 32.15
N VAL A 428 -25.80 -11.93 31.95
CA VAL A 428 -26.45 -12.31 30.69
C VAL A 428 -27.92 -12.58 31.00
N LEU A 429 -28.80 -11.85 30.33
CA LEU A 429 -30.25 -11.98 30.47
C LEU A 429 -30.74 -13.20 29.67
N SER A 430 -31.96 -13.67 29.94
CA SER A 430 -32.59 -14.77 29.21
C SER A 430 -32.75 -14.52 27.72
N ASN A 431 -32.93 -13.26 27.31
CA ASN A 431 -32.96 -12.83 25.91
C ASN A 431 -31.56 -12.76 25.25
N GLY A 432 -30.49 -13.10 25.99
CA GLY A 432 -29.12 -13.11 25.50
C GLY A 432 -28.37 -11.78 25.58
N LEU A 433 -29.02 -10.69 26.04
CA LEU A 433 -28.36 -9.41 26.25
C LEU A 433 -27.26 -9.53 27.30
N ARG A 434 -26.06 -9.06 26.96
CA ARG A 434 -24.92 -8.98 27.89
C ARG A 434 -24.85 -7.60 28.50
N VAL A 435 -24.82 -7.55 29.82
CA VAL A 435 -24.84 -6.31 30.61
C VAL A 435 -23.61 -6.28 31.51
N SER A 436 -22.97 -5.12 31.59
CA SER A 436 -21.81 -4.87 32.44
C SER A 436 -22.04 -3.59 33.21
N ILE A 437 -22.11 -3.67 34.53
CA ILE A 437 -22.29 -2.51 35.43
C ILE A 437 -21.01 -2.33 36.23
N GLU A 438 -20.40 -1.15 36.12
CA GLU A 438 -19.20 -0.79 36.89
C GLU A 438 -19.57 -0.30 38.29
N ASN A 439 -18.80 -0.72 39.29
CA ASN A 439 -18.96 -0.39 40.71
C ASN A 439 -20.41 -0.57 41.22
N PRO A 440 -20.99 -1.78 41.08
CA PRO A 440 -22.35 -2.04 41.55
C PRO A 440 -22.42 -1.91 43.08
N ALA A 441 -23.49 -1.29 43.57
CA ALA A 441 -23.90 -1.36 44.96
C ALA A 441 -24.53 -2.74 45.21
N ILE A 442 -23.91 -3.54 46.08
CA ILE A 442 -24.38 -4.89 46.42
C ILE A 442 -24.53 -4.95 47.94
N PRO A 443 -25.73 -5.20 48.49
CA PRO A 443 -26.00 -5.12 49.92
C PRO A 443 -25.51 -6.33 50.73
N PHE A 444 -24.85 -7.30 50.10
CA PHE A 444 -24.39 -8.55 50.72
C PHE A 444 -22.94 -8.92 50.31
N PRO A 445 -22.24 -9.78 51.08
CA PRO A 445 -20.88 -10.21 50.78
C PRO A 445 -20.76 -10.89 49.40
N PRO A 446 -19.66 -10.66 48.65
CA PRO A 446 -19.44 -11.26 47.33
C PRO A 446 -19.56 -12.79 47.27
N GLU A 447 -19.21 -13.50 48.35
CA GLU A 447 -19.29 -14.97 48.40
C GLU A 447 -20.73 -15.50 48.32
N GLN A 448 -21.71 -14.70 48.72
CA GLN A 448 -23.14 -15.08 48.72
C GLN A 448 -23.83 -14.78 47.39
N PHE A 449 -23.13 -14.13 46.46
CA PHE A 449 -23.70 -13.68 45.19
C PHE A 449 -24.23 -14.84 44.34
N SER A 450 -23.54 -15.99 44.33
CA SER A 450 -23.92 -17.17 43.53
C SER A 450 -25.30 -17.74 43.88
N GLY A 451 -25.66 -17.78 45.18
CA GLY A 451 -26.97 -18.22 45.66
C GLY A 451 -28.09 -17.20 45.41
N TYR A 452 -27.73 -15.95 45.11
CA TYR A 452 -28.67 -14.85 44.85
C TYR A 452 -28.98 -14.68 43.35
N VAL A 453 -28.11 -15.16 42.45
CA VAL A 453 -28.27 -15.02 40.99
C VAL A 453 -29.62 -15.55 40.49
N GLY A 454 -30.07 -16.69 41.00
CA GLY A 454 -31.34 -17.31 40.57
C GLY A 454 -32.59 -16.51 40.96
N LYS A 455 -32.46 -15.55 41.89
CA LYS A 455 -33.55 -14.66 42.35
C LYS A 455 -33.52 -13.29 41.68
N LEU A 456 -32.41 -12.94 41.02
CA LEU A 456 -32.24 -11.65 40.36
C LEU A 456 -33.01 -11.60 39.04
N ARG A 457 -33.76 -10.50 38.86
CA ARG A 457 -34.37 -10.14 37.58
C ARG A 457 -33.76 -8.83 37.09
N ALA A 458 -33.54 -8.74 35.80
CA ALA A 458 -33.19 -7.49 35.14
C ALA A 458 -34.46 -6.87 34.57
N LYS A 459 -34.66 -5.58 34.80
CA LYS A 459 -35.75 -4.81 34.19
C LYS A 459 -35.18 -3.91 33.10
N ILE A 460 -35.65 -4.10 31.88
CA ILE A 460 -35.39 -3.20 30.75
C ILE A 460 -36.52 -2.15 30.73
N MET A 461 -36.15 -0.88 30.69
CA MET A 461 -37.08 0.26 30.73
C MET A 461 -36.55 1.45 29.93
N ASP A 462 -37.42 2.42 29.66
CA ASP A 462 -37.14 3.64 28.91
C ASP A 462 -36.60 3.35 27.49
N LEU A 463 -37.13 2.30 26.84
CA LEU A 463 -36.72 1.91 25.49
C LEU A 463 -37.16 2.97 24.48
N LYS A 464 -36.17 3.54 23.80
CA LYS A 464 -36.36 4.47 22.68
C LYS A 464 -35.66 3.91 21.45
N THR A 465 -36.37 3.93 20.33
CA THR A 465 -35.82 3.60 19.02
C THR A 465 -35.64 4.88 18.21
N GLU A 466 -34.46 5.07 17.65
CA GLU A 466 -34.13 6.26 16.86
C GLU A 466 -33.40 5.85 15.58
N GLU A 467 -33.82 6.40 14.43
CA GLU A 467 -33.05 6.29 13.19
C GLU A 467 -31.90 7.32 13.22
N ARG A 468 -30.67 6.84 13.05
CA ARG A 468 -29.48 7.69 12.98
C ARG A 468 -28.73 7.50 11.67
N THR A 469 -28.37 8.61 11.07
CA THR A 469 -27.44 8.64 9.95
C THR A 469 -26.01 8.51 10.47
N VAL A 470 -25.30 7.48 10.01
CA VAL A 470 -23.91 7.21 10.34
C VAL A 470 -23.05 7.51 9.12
N ASN A 471 -22.14 8.47 9.29
CA ASN A 471 -21.16 8.82 8.26
C ASN A 471 -20.05 7.77 8.17
N PRO A 472 -19.52 7.50 6.96
CA PRO A 472 -18.33 6.69 6.84
C PRO A 472 -17.14 7.40 7.47
N PRO A 473 -16.21 6.64 8.04
CA PRO A 473 -15.04 7.24 8.63
C PRO A 473 -14.07 7.75 7.53
N PRO A 474 -13.26 8.80 7.81
CA PRO A 474 -12.37 9.38 6.81
C PRO A 474 -11.32 8.37 6.34
N PRO A 475 -10.70 8.60 5.15
CA PRO A 475 -9.55 7.82 4.69
C PRO A 475 -8.43 7.78 5.73
N TYR A 476 -7.50 6.82 5.57
CA TYR A 476 -6.42 6.69 6.54
C TYR A 476 -5.40 7.83 6.45
N THR A 477 -5.02 8.30 7.63
CA THR A 477 -3.74 8.93 7.96
C THR A 477 -2.77 7.86 8.49
N THR A 478 -1.51 8.20 8.73
CA THR A 478 -0.53 7.26 9.29
C THR A 478 -0.96 6.73 10.66
N ASP A 479 -1.42 7.60 11.55
CA ASP A 479 -1.82 7.22 12.91
C ASP A 479 -3.05 6.31 12.93
N THR A 480 -4.08 6.65 12.14
CA THR A 480 -5.30 5.85 12.05
C THR A 480 -5.05 4.50 11.36
N LEU A 481 -4.16 4.44 10.37
CA LEU A 481 -3.73 3.17 9.77
C LEU A 481 -3.02 2.28 10.78
N LEU A 482 -2.07 2.85 11.54
CA LEU A 482 -1.30 2.10 12.54
C LEU A 482 -2.20 1.58 13.66
N ARG A 483 -3.15 2.40 14.12
CA ARG A 483 -4.16 2.00 15.11
C ARG A 483 -5.01 0.84 14.60
N ASP A 484 -5.61 0.97 13.43
CA ASP A 484 -6.50 -0.06 12.88
C ASP A 484 -5.73 -1.34 12.55
N ALA A 485 -4.52 -1.26 12.02
CA ALA A 485 -3.68 -2.43 11.75
C ALA A 485 -3.29 -3.17 13.05
N SER A 486 -3.04 -2.43 14.14
CA SER A 486 -2.78 -3.03 15.45
C SER A 486 -4.02 -3.75 16.00
N VAL A 487 -5.18 -3.11 15.96
CA VAL A 487 -6.42 -3.64 16.55
C VAL A 487 -7.02 -4.78 15.70
N LYS A 488 -7.03 -4.63 14.37
CA LYS A 488 -7.72 -5.56 13.46
C LYS A 488 -6.83 -6.68 12.95
N LEU A 489 -5.54 -6.41 12.72
CA LEU A 489 -4.59 -7.37 12.14
C LEU A 489 -3.55 -7.88 13.14
N GLY A 490 -3.47 -7.30 14.34
CA GLY A 490 -2.44 -7.64 15.32
C GLY A 490 -1.03 -7.23 14.89
N PHE A 491 -0.89 -6.31 13.93
CA PHE A 491 0.41 -5.87 13.44
C PHE A 491 1.03 -4.84 14.39
N SER A 492 2.34 -4.95 14.60
CA SER A 492 3.09 -3.90 15.30
C SER A 492 3.23 -2.66 14.41
N ALA A 493 3.43 -1.50 15.02
CA ALA A 493 3.62 -0.24 14.30
C ALA A 493 4.78 -0.34 13.28
N THR A 494 5.92 -0.91 13.69
CA THR A 494 7.08 -1.13 12.82
C THR A 494 6.74 -2.02 11.63
N LYS A 495 6.01 -3.12 11.85
CA LYS A 495 5.61 -4.03 10.78
C LYS A 495 4.66 -3.35 9.80
N THR A 496 3.66 -2.62 10.31
CA THR A 496 2.73 -1.87 9.48
C THR A 496 3.43 -0.82 8.63
N MET A 497 4.38 -0.06 9.19
CA MET A 497 5.15 0.93 8.43
C MET A 497 6.01 0.29 7.34
N MET A 498 6.67 -0.84 7.63
CA MET A 498 7.43 -1.59 6.64
C MET A 498 6.55 -2.07 5.48
N LEU A 499 5.39 -2.66 5.80
CA LEU A 499 4.44 -3.13 4.78
C LEU A 499 3.84 -1.97 3.97
N ALA A 500 3.52 -0.85 4.61
CA ALA A 500 3.00 0.34 3.93
C ALA A 500 4.05 0.96 3.00
N GLN A 501 5.32 1.01 3.43
CA GLN A 501 6.43 1.41 2.58
C GLN A 501 6.54 0.50 1.36
N ASP A 502 6.44 -0.82 1.54
CA ASP A 502 6.50 -1.77 0.44
C ASP A 502 5.34 -1.59 -0.56
N LEU A 503 4.13 -1.34 -0.07
CA LEU A 503 2.96 -1.03 -0.90
C LEU A 503 3.15 0.28 -1.67
N PHE A 504 3.69 1.32 -1.03
CA PHE A 504 4.01 2.58 -1.68
C PHE A 504 5.08 2.41 -2.76
N GLU A 505 6.22 1.80 -2.42
CA GLU A 505 7.36 1.56 -3.32
C GLU A 505 7.01 0.70 -4.55
N THR A 506 6.01 -0.18 -4.40
CA THR A 506 5.47 -0.99 -5.50
C THR A 506 4.35 -0.29 -6.28
N GLY A 507 3.96 0.91 -5.87
CA GLY A 507 2.98 1.76 -6.54
C GLY A 507 1.54 1.31 -6.32
N LEU A 508 1.24 0.68 -5.17
CA LEU A 508 -0.10 0.20 -4.80
C LEU A 508 -0.88 1.17 -3.92
N CYS A 509 -0.20 2.04 -3.17
CA CYS A 509 -0.83 3.11 -2.40
C CYS A 509 -0.12 4.45 -2.58
N THR A 510 -0.78 5.52 -2.14
CA THR A 510 -0.18 6.84 -1.96
C THR A 510 0.85 6.84 -0.82
N TYR A 511 1.55 7.95 -0.67
CA TYR A 511 2.57 8.13 0.36
C TYR A 511 1.99 7.89 1.77
N TYR A 512 2.63 6.99 2.51
CA TYR A 512 2.08 6.39 3.73
C TYR A 512 2.41 7.17 5.01
N ARG A 513 3.29 8.18 4.93
CA ARG A 513 3.62 9.10 6.04
C ARG A 513 2.86 10.42 5.82
N THR A 514 1.62 10.47 6.26
CA THR A 514 0.70 11.59 6.04
C THR A 514 -0.21 11.76 7.25
N ASP A 515 -0.46 13.01 7.63
CA ASP A 515 -1.42 13.41 8.64
C ASP A 515 -2.71 13.99 8.04
N SER A 516 -2.79 14.07 6.70
CA SER A 516 -3.90 14.63 5.96
C SER A 516 -4.94 13.58 5.59
N THR A 517 -6.22 13.93 5.73
CA THR A 517 -7.34 13.12 5.22
C THR A 517 -7.78 13.53 3.82
N THR A 518 -7.12 14.53 3.23
CA THR A 518 -7.47 15.09 1.91
C THR A 518 -7.47 14.02 0.83
N VAL A 519 -8.48 14.04 -0.03
CA VAL A 519 -8.62 13.18 -1.21
C VAL A 519 -8.54 14.03 -2.47
N SER A 520 -7.58 13.69 -3.34
CA SER A 520 -7.38 14.34 -4.64
C SER A 520 -8.51 14.00 -5.63
N THR A 521 -8.60 14.76 -6.72
CA THR A 521 -9.50 14.46 -7.84
C THR A 521 -9.20 13.11 -8.50
N ALA A 522 -7.92 12.71 -8.52
CA ALA A 522 -7.50 11.39 -8.96
C ALA A 522 -8.04 10.29 -8.02
N GLY A 523 -7.92 10.49 -6.71
CA GLY A 523 -8.48 9.58 -5.70
C GLY A 523 -9.99 9.42 -5.84
N ILE A 524 -10.74 10.52 -5.93
CA ILE A 524 -12.19 10.50 -6.14
C ILE A 524 -12.57 9.73 -7.41
N SER A 525 -11.80 9.89 -8.49
CA SER A 525 -12.04 9.16 -9.75
C SER A 525 -11.83 7.66 -9.60
N ILE A 526 -10.78 7.24 -8.87
CA ILE A 526 -10.51 5.82 -8.57
C ILE A 526 -11.67 5.22 -7.76
N ALA A 527 -12.13 5.93 -6.73
CA ALA A 527 -13.25 5.46 -5.92
C ALA A 527 -14.55 5.38 -6.74
N LYS A 528 -14.82 6.40 -7.57
CA LYS A 528 -15.97 6.42 -8.47
C LYS A 528 -15.98 5.21 -9.40
N GLU A 529 -14.86 4.93 -10.05
CA GLU A 529 -14.71 3.77 -10.95
C GLU A 529 -15.08 2.47 -10.23
N TYR A 530 -14.48 2.20 -9.06
CA TYR A 530 -14.75 0.97 -8.32
C TYR A 530 -16.19 0.90 -7.79
N ILE A 531 -16.70 1.98 -7.20
CA ILE A 531 -18.03 1.99 -6.57
C ILE A 531 -19.13 1.89 -7.62
N GLN A 532 -19.00 2.56 -8.77
CA GLN A 532 -20.01 2.46 -9.83
C GLN A 532 -20.10 1.05 -10.43
N ASP A 533 -18.98 0.32 -10.46
CA ASP A 533 -18.96 -1.05 -10.98
C ASP A 533 -19.50 -2.09 -9.99
N ASN A 534 -19.21 -1.94 -8.70
CA ASN A 534 -19.52 -2.97 -7.68
C ASN A 534 -20.72 -2.62 -6.80
N TYR A 535 -20.98 -1.32 -6.56
CA TYR A 535 -22.06 -0.82 -5.72
C TYR A 535 -22.79 0.34 -6.41
N PRO A 536 -23.53 0.07 -7.51
CA PRO A 536 -24.23 1.10 -8.25
C PRO A 536 -25.07 1.99 -7.34
N SER A 537 -25.11 3.29 -7.62
CA SER A 537 -25.79 4.34 -6.84
C SER A 537 -25.22 4.66 -5.45
N MET A 538 -24.20 3.94 -4.95
CA MET A 538 -23.63 4.18 -3.62
C MET A 538 -22.51 5.22 -3.57
N PHE A 539 -22.07 5.75 -4.71
CA PHE A 539 -20.99 6.74 -4.75
C PHE A 539 -21.42 8.11 -4.18
N ALA A 540 -20.64 8.62 -3.24
CA ALA A 540 -20.80 9.95 -2.65
C ALA A 540 -19.41 10.60 -2.45
N PRO A 541 -18.97 11.49 -3.34
CA PRO A 541 -17.62 12.04 -3.30
C PRO A 541 -17.43 12.94 -2.09
N ARG A 542 -16.33 12.73 -1.34
CA ARG A 542 -15.94 13.58 -0.20
C ARG A 542 -14.46 13.91 -0.30
N ARG A 543 -14.13 15.21 -0.26
CA ARG A 543 -12.74 15.68 -0.37
C ARG A 543 -11.95 15.60 0.93
N TYR A 544 -12.60 15.67 2.09
CA TYR A 544 -11.96 15.67 3.42
C TYR A 544 -10.79 16.66 3.50
N LEU A 545 -10.99 17.89 3.01
CA LEU A 545 -9.93 18.89 2.90
C LEU A 545 -9.32 19.19 4.27
N MET A 546 -8.00 19.16 4.34
CA MET A 546 -7.18 19.48 5.49
C MET A 546 -5.97 20.29 5.02
N GLU A 547 -5.47 21.20 5.86
CA GLU A 547 -4.25 21.94 5.54
C GLU A 547 -3.06 20.98 5.45
N GLY A 548 -2.26 21.09 4.38
CA GLY A 548 -1.08 20.24 4.16
C GLY A 548 -0.84 19.91 2.69
N ALA A 549 0.40 19.53 2.37
CA ALA A 549 0.82 19.18 1.00
C ALA A 549 0.43 17.75 0.60
N HIS A 550 0.10 16.89 1.57
CA HIS A 550 -0.10 15.46 1.35
C HIS A 550 -1.56 15.06 1.20
N GLU A 551 -1.76 13.99 0.43
CA GLU A 551 -3.02 13.26 0.35
C GLU A 551 -3.10 12.21 1.46
N CYS A 552 -4.30 11.70 1.72
CA CYS A 552 -4.51 10.52 2.55
C CYS A 552 -3.86 9.25 1.97
N ILE A 553 -3.81 8.20 2.80
CA ILE A 553 -3.38 6.85 2.40
C ILE A 553 -4.55 6.14 1.68
N ARG A 554 -4.40 5.93 0.37
CA ARG A 554 -5.39 5.30 -0.51
C ARG A 554 -4.74 4.39 -1.55
N PRO A 555 -5.49 3.46 -2.18
CA PRO A 555 -5.00 2.74 -3.35
C PRO A 555 -4.74 3.68 -4.55
N THR A 556 -3.83 3.27 -5.42
CA THR A 556 -3.53 3.97 -6.69
C THR A 556 -4.36 3.46 -7.87
N ARG A 557 -5.14 2.38 -7.68
CA ARG A 557 -5.98 1.74 -8.71
C ARG A 557 -7.30 1.28 -8.12
N ALA A 558 -8.33 1.22 -8.95
CA ALA A 558 -9.65 0.71 -8.61
C ALA A 558 -9.67 -0.84 -8.58
N LEU A 559 -8.83 -1.43 -7.73
CA LEU A 559 -8.65 -2.88 -7.59
C LEU A 559 -8.75 -3.27 -6.12
N ASP A 560 -9.75 -4.06 -5.76
CA ASP A 560 -9.75 -4.73 -4.46
C ASP A 560 -8.65 -5.81 -4.38
N VAL A 561 -8.51 -6.42 -3.20
CA VAL A 561 -7.46 -7.40 -2.93
C VAL A 561 -7.55 -8.64 -3.83
N GLU A 562 -8.76 -9.11 -4.15
CA GLU A 562 -8.96 -10.30 -4.97
C GLU A 562 -8.72 -10.03 -6.45
N GLN A 563 -9.19 -8.87 -6.94
CA GLN A 563 -8.88 -8.38 -8.28
C GLN A 563 -7.38 -8.15 -8.45
N LEU A 564 -6.69 -7.57 -7.44
CA LEU A 564 -5.24 -7.39 -7.47
C LEU A 564 -4.50 -8.73 -7.55
N LYS A 565 -4.85 -9.69 -6.68
CA LYS A 565 -4.31 -11.05 -6.75
C LYS A 565 -4.58 -11.68 -8.13
N ASN A 566 -5.73 -11.39 -8.74
CA ASN A 566 -6.12 -11.96 -10.03
C ASN A 566 -5.22 -11.40 -11.14
N MET A 567 -5.05 -10.08 -11.19
CA MET A 567 -4.17 -9.40 -12.14
C MET A 567 -2.71 -9.87 -12.04
N ILE A 568 -2.21 -10.14 -10.83
CA ILE A 568 -0.89 -10.74 -10.61
C ILE A 568 -0.85 -12.20 -11.12
N SER A 569 -1.94 -12.96 -10.94
CA SER A 569 -2.07 -14.35 -11.42
C SER A 569 -2.18 -14.44 -12.96
N LEU A 570 -2.72 -13.42 -13.60
CA LEU A 570 -2.73 -13.28 -15.05
C LEU A 570 -1.37 -12.82 -15.58
N GLY A 571 -0.54 -12.22 -14.72
CA GLY A 571 0.77 -11.67 -15.09
C GLY A 571 0.67 -10.29 -15.77
N ILE A 572 -0.51 -9.68 -15.65
CA ILE A 572 -0.86 -8.32 -16.11
C ILE A 572 -0.13 -7.30 -15.25
N LEU A 573 -0.21 -7.46 -13.92
CA LEU A 573 0.54 -6.65 -12.97
C LEU A 573 1.76 -7.42 -12.47
N ARG A 574 2.92 -6.75 -12.48
CA ARG A 574 4.20 -7.30 -12.05
C ARG A 574 4.95 -6.31 -11.17
N PHE A 575 5.19 -6.68 -9.93
CA PHE A 575 5.88 -5.84 -8.96
C PHE A 575 7.36 -6.25 -8.81
N PRO A 576 8.28 -5.32 -8.51
CA PRO A 576 9.68 -5.67 -8.23
C PRO A 576 9.87 -6.47 -6.95
N LYS A 577 9.00 -6.21 -5.97
CA LYS A 577 8.96 -6.91 -4.69
C LYS A 577 7.80 -7.89 -4.68
N ARG A 578 8.01 -9.06 -4.07
CA ARG A 578 6.96 -10.06 -3.89
C ARG A 578 6.07 -9.64 -2.72
N LEU A 579 4.76 -9.61 -2.95
CA LEU A 579 3.76 -9.29 -1.92
C LEU A 579 3.46 -10.54 -1.10
N SER A 580 3.53 -10.44 0.23
CA SER A 580 3.13 -11.49 1.18
C SER A 580 1.63 -11.42 1.50
N SER A 581 1.09 -12.41 2.22
CA SER A 581 -0.29 -12.38 2.72
C SER A 581 -0.57 -11.11 3.53
N GLU A 582 0.40 -10.70 4.36
CA GLU A 582 0.28 -9.51 5.23
C GLU A 582 0.22 -8.21 4.43
N HIS A 583 0.89 -8.15 3.27
CA HIS A 583 0.76 -7.00 2.35
C HIS A 583 -0.67 -6.92 1.83
N PHE A 584 -1.27 -8.06 1.46
CA PHE A 584 -2.64 -8.10 0.98
C PHE A 584 -3.64 -7.74 2.08
N GLN A 585 -3.42 -8.18 3.33
CA GLN A 585 -4.24 -7.80 4.48
C GLN A 585 -4.18 -6.29 4.76
N LEU A 586 -2.99 -5.68 4.74
CA LEU A 586 -2.86 -4.24 4.93
C LEU A 586 -3.45 -3.45 3.75
N TYR A 587 -3.23 -3.91 2.52
CA TYR A 587 -3.83 -3.31 1.33
C TYR A 587 -5.36 -3.36 1.38
N ASP A 588 -5.95 -4.50 1.75
CA ASP A 588 -7.41 -4.65 1.90
C ASP A 588 -7.98 -3.69 2.95
N LEU A 589 -7.28 -3.53 4.08
CA LEU A 589 -7.64 -2.56 5.10
C LEU A 589 -7.68 -1.13 4.54
N ILE A 590 -6.60 -0.71 3.86
CA ILE A 590 -6.49 0.61 3.21
C ILE A 590 -7.60 0.80 2.18
N PHE A 591 -7.81 -0.21 1.33
CA PHE A 591 -8.77 -0.20 0.25
C PHE A 591 -10.20 -0.03 0.77
N LYS A 592 -10.62 -0.89 1.70
CA LYS A 592 -11.98 -0.86 2.28
C LYS A 592 -12.28 0.47 2.97
N ARG A 593 -11.32 0.98 3.75
CA ARG A 593 -11.46 2.30 4.42
C ARG A 593 -11.63 3.43 3.41
N PHE A 594 -10.79 3.45 2.38
CA PHE A 594 -10.84 4.48 1.35
C PHE A 594 -12.15 4.44 0.56
N ILE A 595 -12.56 3.26 0.08
CA ILE A 595 -13.82 3.09 -0.65
C ILE A 595 -15.01 3.47 0.22
N ALA A 596 -15.07 3.01 1.47
CA ALA A 596 -16.13 3.38 2.42
C ALA A 596 -16.25 4.90 2.59
N SER A 597 -15.13 5.62 2.69
CA SER A 597 -15.11 7.09 2.83
C SER A 597 -15.76 7.83 1.64
N GLN A 598 -15.85 7.18 0.47
CA GLN A 598 -16.43 7.74 -0.76
C GLN A 598 -17.80 7.13 -1.09
N MET A 599 -18.41 6.40 -0.15
CA MET A 599 -19.76 5.84 -0.27
C MET A 599 -20.80 6.64 0.53
N ARG A 600 -22.08 6.49 0.20
CA ARG A 600 -23.18 7.06 0.97
C ARG A 600 -23.12 6.64 2.45
N GLU A 601 -23.62 7.52 3.31
CA GLU A 601 -23.89 7.23 4.71
C GLU A 601 -24.86 6.06 4.87
N ALA A 602 -24.75 5.34 5.98
CA ALA A 602 -25.69 4.28 6.33
C ALA A 602 -26.71 4.83 7.34
N LYS A 603 -27.97 4.41 7.24
CA LYS A 603 -28.99 4.72 8.25
C LYS A 603 -29.20 3.50 9.11
N LEU A 604 -29.05 3.66 10.42
CA LEU A 604 -29.19 2.58 11.40
C LEU A 604 -30.32 2.88 12.37
N LEU A 605 -31.06 1.86 12.77
CA LEU A 605 -31.96 1.96 13.91
C LEU A 605 -31.17 1.64 15.19
N TYR A 606 -31.15 2.60 16.11
CA TYR A 606 -30.56 2.46 17.42
C TYR A 606 -31.65 2.22 18.45
N GLN A 607 -31.39 1.29 19.38
CA GLN A 607 -32.17 1.17 20.60
C GLN A 607 -31.36 1.70 21.77
N ARG A 608 -31.94 2.65 22.51
CA ARG A 608 -31.41 3.22 23.74
C ARG A 608 -32.36 2.87 24.88
N PHE A 609 -31.86 2.21 25.92
CA PHE A 609 -32.67 1.74 27.04
C PHE A 609 -31.83 1.66 28.31
N LYS A 610 -32.51 1.68 29.47
CA LYS A 610 -31.90 1.45 30.76
C LYS A 610 -32.11 0.00 31.17
N VAL A 611 -31.07 -0.60 31.74
CA VAL A 611 -31.16 -1.90 32.40
C VAL A 611 -30.96 -1.70 33.90
N LEU A 612 -31.96 -2.11 34.68
CA LEU A 612 -31.92 -2.11 36.13
C LEU A 612 -31.74 -3.55 36.64
N ILE A 613 -30.72 -3.78 37.47
CA ILE A 613 -30.46 -5.05 38.14
C ILE A 613 -30.22 -4.74 39.61
N ASP A 614 -31.14 -5.15 40.49
CA ASP A 614 -30.99 -5.02 41.95
C ASP A 614 -30.61 -3.60 42.40
N GLY A 615 -31.34 -2.58 41.91
CA GLY A 615 -31.08 -1.17 42.20
C GLY A 615 -29.92 -0.54 41.41
N ASN A 616 -29.13 -1.34 40.70
CA ASN A 616 -28.02 -0.86 39.86
C ASN A 616 -28.49 -0.62 38.43
N GLN A 617 -28.17 0.55 37.87
CA GLN A 617 -28.59 0.93 36.51
C GLN A 617 -27.41 1.13 35.56
N VAL A 618 -27.64 0.78 34.29
CA VAL A 618 -26.75 1.15 33.18
C VAL A 618 -27.57 1.54 31.95
N LEU A 619 -27.13 2.57 31.26
CA LEU A 619 -27.68 2.98 29.97
C LEU A 619 -26.95 2.23 28.86
N ILE A 620 -27.70 1.53 28.01
CA ILE A 620 -27.17 0.81 26.85
C ILE A 620 -27.73 1.43 25.58
N GLU A 621 -26.87 1.60 24.59
CA GLU A 621 -27.24 2.08 23.26
C GLU A 621 -26.52 1.24 22.20
N ASN A 622 -27.29 0.59 21.33
CA ASN A 622 -26.73 -0.26 20.27
C ASN A 622 -27.50 -0.07 18.95
N PRO A 623 -26.81 -0.17 17.79
CA PRO A 623 -27.49 -0.36 16.52
C PRO A 623 -28.10 -1.76 16.47
N VAL A 624 -29.37 -1.87 16.07
CA VAL A 624 -30.13 -3.14 16.04
C VAL A 624 -30.57 -3.57 14.65
N SER A 625 -30.56 -2.66 13.68
CA SER A 625 -30.75 -2.99 12.26
C SER A 625 -30.24 -1.87 11.34
N VAL A 626 -30.05 -2.20 10.07
CA VAL A 626 -29.74 -1.24 9.01
C VAL A 626 -31.06 -0.83 8.34
N ALA A 627 -31.43 0.44 8.45
CA ALA A 627 -32.60 1.00 7.77
C ALA A 627 -32.29 1.31 6.29
N SER A 628 -31.07 1.79 6.00
CA SER A 628 -30.59 2.01 4.64
C SER A 628 -29.11 1.69 4.53
N GLU A 629 -28.79 0.89 3.52
CA GLU A 629 -27.42 0.52 3.17
C GLU A 629 -26.61 1.72 2.65
N GLY A 630 -25.30 1.69 2.90
CA GLY A 630 -24.33 2.68 2.45
C GLY A 630 -22.92 2.09 2.50
N PHE A 631 -21.99 2.79 3.14
CA PHE A 631 -20.60 2.34 3.28
C PHE A 631 -20.44 1.01 4.05
N ASN A 632 -21.45 0.59 4.80
CA ASN A 632 -21.44 -0.65 5.58
C ASN A 632 -21.40 -1.91 4.71
N LEU A 633 -21.73 -1.82 3.42
CA LEU A 633 -21.52 -2.89 2.44
C LEU A 633 -20.04 -3.26 2.28
N VAL A 634 -19.14 -2.29 2.45
CA VAL A 634 -17.67 -2.49 2.34
C VAL A 634 -17.01 -2.55 3.72
N SER A 635 -17.55 -1.83 4.71
CA SER A 635 -17.06 -1.80 6.09
C SER A 635 -18.20 -2.14 7.06
N PRO A 636 -18.50 -3.43 7.30
CA PRO A 636 -19.65 -3.86 8.08
C PRO A 636 -19.70 -3.25 9.49
N ILE A 637 -20.90 -2.84 9.89
CA ILE A 637 -21.19 -2.33 11.22
C ILE A 637 -21.73 -3.47 12.06
N LYS A 638 -21.22 -3.62 13.28
CA LYS A 638 -21.69 -4.67 14.20
C LYS A 638 -23.08 -4.30 14.72
N ILE A 639 -24.04 -5.20 14.52
CA ILE A 639 -25.43 -5.04 14.95
C ILE A 639 -25.69 -5.92 16.18
N ALA A 640 -26.42 -5.37 17.15
CA ALA A 640 -26.90 -6.10 18.32
C ALA A 640 -28.31 -6.66 18.08
N ASN A 641 -28.69 -7.68 18.85
CA ASN A 641 -30.07 -8.16 18.81
C ASN A 641 -31.01 -7.09 19.38
N PRO A 642 -32.18 -6.85 18.76
CA PRO A 642 -33.22 -6.00 19.35
C PRO A 642 -33.67 -6.53 20.71
N VAL A 643 -34.09 -5.61 21.59
CA VAL A 643 -34.66 -5.92 22.90
C VAL A 643 -36.05 -5.29 23.03
N GLU A 644 -36.85 -5.85 23.93
CA GLU A 644 -38.15 -5.33 24.34
C GLU A 644 -38.10 -4.88 25.81
N GLU A 645 -39.03 -4.02 26.20
CA GLU A 645 -39.21 -3.69 27.61
C GLU A 645 -39.82 -4.86 28.37
N GLY A 646 -39.39 -5.04 29.61
CA GLY A 646 -39.89 -6.12 30.45
C GLY A 646 -38.88 -6.60 31.47
N GLU A 647 -39.31 -7.62 32.21
CA GLU A 647 -38.48 -8.27 33.21
C GLU A 647 -37.94 -9.60 32.70
N TYR A 648 -36.62 -9.70 32.70
CA TYR A 648 -35.89 -10.86 32.21
C TYR A 648 -35.17 -11.55 33.38
N PRO A 649 -35.34 -12.87 33.56
CA PRO A 649 -34.47 -13.62 34.46
C PRO A 649 -33.02 -13.59 33.95
N LEU A 650 -32.07 -13.63 34.89
CA LEU A 650 -30.66 -13.75 34.54
C LEU A 650 -30.32 -15.20 34.20
N LYS A 651 -29.81 -15.44 32.99
CA LYS A 651 -29.24 -16.74 32.61
C LYS A 651 -27.94 -17.00 33.36
N PHE A 652 -27.18 -15.94 33.60
CA PHE A 652 -25.91 -15.99 34.31
C PHE A 652 -25.56 -14.61 34.87
N ALA A 653 -25.02 -14.54 36.08
CA ALA A 653 -24.43 -13.33 36.62
C ALA A 653 -23.22 -13.66 37.47
N ARG A 654 -22.19 -12.82 37.42
CA ARG A 654 -21.02 -12.92 38.27
C ARG A 654 -20.49 -11.55 38.62
N LEU A 655 -19.95 -11.43 39.83
CA LEU A 655 -19.16 -10.28 40.23
C LEU A 655 -17.70 -10.52 39.83
N LEU A 656 -17.16 -9.64 39.00
CA LEU A 656 -15.78 -9.67 38.56
C LEU A 656 -14.99 -8.53 39.21
N TYR A 657 -13.74 -8.80 39.57
CA TYR A 657 -12.77 -7.78 39.90
C TYR A 657 -11.87 -7.56 38.69
N LEU A 658 -12.19 -6.53 37.91
CA LEU A 658 -11.45 -6.20 36.70
C LEU A 658 -10.47 -5.06 36.96
N PRO A 659 -9.34 -5.00 36.23
CA PRO A 659 -8.49 -3.82 36.19
C PRO A 659 -9.31 -2.55 35.91
N SER A 660 -9.01 -1.46 36.63
CA SER A 660 -9.70 -0.17 36.44
C SER A 660 -9.46 0.40 35.03
N ALA A 661 -8.27 0.14 34.49
CA ALA A 661 -7.89 0.39 33.11
C ALA A 661 -7.12 -0.81 32.55
N ARG A 662 -7.13 -0.98 31.23
CA ARG A 662 -6.28 -1.97 30.55
C ARG A 662 -4.94 -1.34 30.16
N PRO A 663 -3.84 -2.10 30.15
CA PRO A 663 -2.59 -1.64 29.55
C PRO A 663 -2.83 -1.20 28.12
N TYR A 664 -2.11 -0.15 27.69
CA TYR A 664 -2.25 0.32 26.32
C TYR A 664 -1.79 -0.72 25.30
N THR A 665 -2.56 -0.84 24.23
CA THR A 665 -2.10 -1.42 22.96
C THR A 665 -1.24 -0.41 22.19
N GLN A 666 -0.45 -0.87 21.22
CA GLN A 666 0.32 0.05 20.37
C GLN A 666 -0.59 1.06 19.65
N GLY A 667 -1.75 0.60 19.17
CA GLY A 667 -2.73 1.48 18.52
C GLY A 667 -3.28 2.59 19.44
N GLU A 668 -3.53 2.30 20.71
CA GLU A 668 -3.97 3.30 21.69
C GLU A 668 -2.86 4.29 22.05
N ILE A 669 -1.61 3.83 22.17
CA ILE A 669 -0.46 4.73 22.40
C ILE A 669 -0.32 5.71 21.23
N ILE A 670 -0.46 5.23 19.99
CA ILE A 670 -0.33 6.08 18.80
C ILE A 670 -1.43 7.14 18.75
N ALA A 671 -2.68 6.76 19.07
CA ALA A 671 -3.78 7.72 19.17
C ALA A 671 -3.50 8.79 20.25
N LEU A 672 -3.04 8.35 21.43
CA LEU A 672 -2.70 9.25 22.53
C LEU A 672 -1.55 10.21 22.17
N MET A 673 -0.55 9.73 21.44
CA MET A 673 0.53 10.58 20.94
C MET A 673 -0.01 11.65 19.99
N LYS A 674 -0.93 11.31 19.08
CA LYS A 674 -1.52 12.28 18.15
C LYS A 674 -2.43 13.30 18.85
N GLU A 675 -3.13 12.92 19.91
CA GLU A 675 -3.99 13.83 20.70
C GLU A 675 -3.19 14.83 21.55
N ARG A 676 -1.94 14.51 21.90
CA ARG A 676 -1.08 15.32 22.78
C ARG A 676 -0.01 16.13 22.04
N VAL A 677 0.10 15.96 20.73
CA VAL A 677 0.91 16.82 19.82
C VAL A 677 -0.03 17.80 19.15
#